data_AF-A0A948ZKU7-F1
#
_entry.id   AF-A0A948ZKU7-F1
#
_cell.length_a   1.000
_cell.length_b   1.000
_cell.length_c   1.000
_cell.angle_alpha   90.00
_cell.angle_beta   90.00
_cell.angle_gamma   90.00
#
_symmetry.space_group_name_H-M   'P 1'
#
loop_
_entity.id
_entity.type
_entity.pdbx_description
1 polymer ?
#
loop_
_entity_poly.entity_id
_entity_poly.type
_entity_poly.pdbx_seq_one_letter_code
_entity_poly.pdbx_strand_id
1 'polypeptide(L)'
;MSKHSVDQIRNVAFCGHGSAGKTTLVDRILTSTGAINRNASVDDGTSVCDFDEEEKQHKYSIEASVVHCEHGGKQFHMIDTPGYPDFIGQAIGAMRGVDTTAIVIGAQSGIEVNTRRVFNEAKKAGQGKMIVLNKMDADNIDFQALIDSIRELFGPTCVLLNVPLGHGANFRGVAGTLKPPAETADALIDPNEISQSLLESIIEVDEAVMERYFEGTPPTDEEIAQLIVKAVAQGTLIPMVCVSGKTGAGLPELIDALSLCALPPSAIPRTANSAAGEQLEVKADPAGPLVAQVFKTRIDPFVQKLNYIRVFSGTLKKDSILSVVGVRKPVKLGALLQVQAAETEPVDEAGPGAIVAVAKVEDLHTGSSLGELAMPPIPFPTPMVGLAVSPKSRGDEGKLSGALQKICEEDSTFRRDLDMQTKEMVVTGMSELHLQIIRERLKRRDKVEVETREPKIPYRETIQANAEGMYRHKKQTGGRGQFGEVHIRMFPMPMNVNVEEWATKARFSSMKDTHYDEANNFLWVDSVVGGTIPSNFMPAVEKGFRDRLERGVIAGYKVQNVCVEVHFGKHHAVDSSEQAFKTAASMAFRNVFQQAKPALLEPIVRIEVTVPTANVGDINSDMSGRRGRVLSMDSAGGDLQTVIAEVPLAEVTTYARSLSSITGGRGSYAIEFSHYDIVPGNVQQEIIAKAQVKEEEEE
;
A
#
# COMPACT_ATOMS: atom_id res chain seq x y z
N MET A 1 -34.26 14.85 5.11
CA MET A 1 -33.65 14.60 6.43
C MET A 1 -33.22 13.15 6.44
N SER A 2 -32.02 12.85 6.96
CA SER A 2 -31.58 11.46 7.15
C SER A 2 -32.61 10.70 7.99
N LYS A 3 -32.96 9.48 7.57
CA LYS A 3 -33.95 8.64 8.26
C LYS A 3 -33.52 8.28 9.69
N HIS A 4 -32.21 8.25 9.93
CA HIS A 4 -31.58 7.85 11.18
C HIS A 4 -30.75 9.00 11.76
N SER A 5 -30.69 9.09 13.10
CA SER A 5 -29.79 10.01 13.80
C SER A 5 -28.36 9.48 13.79
N VAL A 6 -27.38 10.37 14.03
CA VAL A 6 -25.95 10.00 14.07
C VAL A 6 -25.69 8.87 15.07
N ASP A 7 -26.34 8.90 16.23
CA ASP A 7 -26.16 7.89 17.29
C ASP A 7 -26.78 6.53 16.96
N GLN A 8 -27.58 6.43 15.88
CA GLN A 8 -28.19 5.18 15.39
C GLN A 8 -27.39 4.53 14.25
N ILE A 9 -26.36 5.19 13.73
CA ILE A 9 -25.54 4.65 12.64
C ILE A 9 -24.43 3.77 13.23
N ARG A 10 -24.15 2.63 12.60
CA ARG A 10 -23.06 1.71 12.93
C ARG A 10 -22.29 1.36 11.68
N ASN A 11 -21.01 1.73 11.63
CA ASN A 11 -20.14 1.36 10.52
C ASN A 11 -19.15 0.30 10.99
N VAL A 12 -19.17 -0.87 10.36
CA VAL A 12 -18.40 -2.05 10.78
C VAL A 12 -17.64 -2.66 9.61
N ALA A 13 -16.33 -2.87 9.74
CA ALA A 13 -15.58 -3.70 8.80
C ALA A 13 -15.36 -5.09 9.38
N PHE A 14 -15.59 -6.13 8.57
CA PHE A 14 -15.26 -7.51 8.93
C PHE A 14 -13.87 -7.84 8.39
N CYS A 15 -12.90 -7.97 9.29
CA CYS A 15 -11.48 -8.19 8.99
C CYS A 15 -10.99 -9.49 9.63
N GLY A 16 -9.91 -10.09 9.13
CA GLY A 16 -9.36 -11.33 9.68
C GLY A 16 -8.60 -12.15 8.65
N HIS A 17 -8.18 -13.37 9.02
CA HIS A 17 -7.44 -14.23 8.09
C HIS A 17 -8.29 -14.74 6.91
N GLY A 18 -7.62 -15.27 5.89
CA GLY A 18 -8.24 -16.05 4.83
C GLY A 18 -9.02 -17.22 5.44
N SER A 19 -10.17 -17.57 4.86
CA SER A 19 -11.02 -18.68 5.32
C SER A 19 -11.67 -18.54 6.71
N ALA A 20 -11.50 -17.44 7.45
CA ALA A 20 -12.17 -17.23 8.74
C ALA A 20 -13.71 -17.12 8.65
N GLY A 21 -14.27 -17.04 7.44
CA GLY A 21 -15.73 -17.01 7.19
C GLY A 21 -16.37 -15.63 7.29
N LYS A 22 -15.60 -14.56 7.03
CA LYS A 22 -16.04 -13.14 7.05
C LYS A 22 -17.23 -12.92 6.13
N THR A 23 -17.05 -13.22 4.85
CA THR A 23 -18.08 -13.11 3.80
C THR A 23 -19.33 -13.89 4.13
N THR A 24 -19.18 -15.14 4.59
CA THR A 24 -20.30 -15.97 5.02
C THR A 24 -21.07 -15.33 6.18
N LEU A 25 -20.40 -14.74 7.16
CA LEU A 25 -21.07 -14.03 8.26
C LEU A 25 -21.83 -12.81 7.76
N VAL A 26 -21.22 -11.98 6.89
CA VAL A 26 -21.88 -10.80 6.34
C VAL A 26 -23.12 -11.18 5.52
N ASP A 27 -23.00 -12.16 4.62
CA ASP A 27 -24.11 -12.71 3.84
C ASP A 27 -25.25 -13.21 4.75
N ARG A 28 -24.91 -13.94 5.83
CA ARG A 28 -25.88 -14.44 6.81
C ARG A 28 -26.57 -13.32 7.59
N ILE A 29 -25.85 -12.27 7.98
CA ILE A 29 -26.45 -11.10 8.64
C ILE A 29 -27.47 -10.47 7.69
N LEU A 30 -27.11 -10.24 6.42
CA LEU A 30 -28.02 -9.63 5.45
C LEU A 30 -29.30 -10.45 5.23
N THR A 31 -29.19 -11.78 5.13
CA THR A 31 -30.37 -12.66 5.01
C THR A 31 -31.21 -12.64 6.30
N SER A 32 -30.56 -12.70 7.47
CA SER A 32 -31.25 -12.75 8.76
C SER A 32 -31.98 -11.45 9.11
N THR A 33 -31.47 -10.30 8.68
CA THR A 33 -32.13 -9.00 8.88
C THR A 33 -33.20 -8.72 7.81
N GLY A 34 -33.35 -9.60 6.81
CA GLY A 34 -34.25 -9.39 5.67
C GLY A 34 -33.78 -8.30 4.69
N ALA A 35 -32.52 -7.88 4.76
CA ALA A 35 -31.95 -6.93 3.80
C ALA A 35 -31.80 -7.56 2.41
N ILE A 36 -31.64 -8.88 2.35
CA ILE A 36 -31.70 -9.68 1.13
C ILE A 36 -32.64 -10.87 1.33
N ASN A 37 -33.40 -11.21 0.29
CA ASN A 37 -34.39 -12.31 0.34
C ASN A 37 -33.86 -13.63 -0.24
N ARG A 38 -32.59 -13.69 -0.66
CA ARG A 38 -31.96 -14.87 -1.26
C ARG A 38 -31.01 -15.56 -0.30
N ASN A 39 -30.86 -16.88 -0.46
CA ASN A 39 -29.83 -17.66 0.22
C ASN A 39 -28.48 -17.40 -0.44
N ALA A 40 -27.66 -16.56 0.20
CA ALA A 40 -26.31 -16.28 -0.23
C ALA A 40 -25.33 -17.34 0.32
N SER A 41 -24.43 -17.81 -0.54
CA SER A 41 -23.44 -18.83 -0.22
C SER A 41 -22.18 -18.62 -1.05
N VAL A 42 -21.04 -18.54 -0.37
CA VAL A 42 -19.73 -18.46 -1.03
C VAL A 42 -19.43 -19.76 -1.76
N ASP A 43 -19.74 -20.91 -1.15
CA ASP A 43 -19.45 -22.23 -1.71
C ASP A 43 -20.21 -22.50 -3.01
N ASP A 44 -21.46 -22.00 -3.10
CA ASP A 44 -22.34 -22.12 -4.26
C ASP A 44 -22.13 -20.98 -5.29
N GLY A 45 -21.24 -20.02 -5.01
CA GLY A 45 -20.98 -18.87 -5.89
C GLY A 45 -22.15 -17.87 -5.98
N THR A 46 -23.03 -17.86 -4.98
CA THR A 46 -24.21 -16.98 -4.89
C THR A 46 -24.08 -15.89 -3.83
N SER A 47 -22.88 -15.70 -3.28
CA SER A 47 -22.56 -14.65 -2.30
C SER A 47 -22.99 -13.26 -2.80
N VAL A 48 -23.41 -12.40 -1.86
CA VAL A 48 -23.73 -11.00 -2.18
C VAL A 48 -22.46 -10.17 -2.25
N CYS A 49 -21.50 -10.41 -1.35
CA CYS A 49 -20.27 -9.64 -1.28
C CYS A 49 -19.23 -10.07 -2.34
N ASP A 50 -19.07 -11.38 -2.59
CA ASP A 50 -18.15 -11.92 -3.61
C ASP A 50 -18.85 -12.02 -4.98
N PHE A 51 -19.16 -10.86 -5.57
CA PHE A 51 -19.93 -10.81 -6.82
C PHE A 51 -19.06 -10.75 -8.08
N ASP A 52 -17.75 -10.49 -7.95
CA ASP A 52 -16.84 -10.47 -9.09
C ASP A 52 -16.50 -11.89 -9.58
N GLU A 53 -16.30 -12.04 -10.89
CA GLU A 53 -16.02 -13.33 -11.51
C GLU A 53 -14.66 -13.92 -11.07
N GLU A 54 -13.70 -13.07 -10.70
CA GLU A 54 -12.44 -13.53 -10.10
C GLU A 54 -12.68 -14.14 -8.72
N GLU A 55 -13.50 -13.50 -7.88
CA GLU A 55 -13.81 -13.98 -6.52
C GLU A 55 -14.60 -15.29 -6.56
N LYS A 56 -15.58 -15.40 -7.45
CA LYS A 56 -16.33 -16.66 -7.66
C LYS A 56 -15.44 -17.80 -8.14
N GLN A 57 -14.48 -17.52 -9.03
CA GLN A 57 -13.58 -18.55 -9.55
C GLN A 57 -12.62 -19.03 -8.46
N HIS A 58 -12.02 -18.10 -7.72
CA HIS A 58 -10.98 -18.39 -6.75
C HIS A 58 -11.52 -18.77 -5.37
N LYS A 59 -12.81 -18.52 -5.11
CA LYS A 59 -13.51 -18.78 -3.84
C LYS A 59 -12.90 -18.05 -2.63
N TYR A 60 -12.40 -16.85 -2.88
CA TYR A 60 -11.99 -15.91 -1.83
C TYR A 60 -12.21 -14.47 -2.29
N SER A 61 -12.53 -13.60 -1.34
CA SER A 61 -12.69 -12.17 -1.58
C SER A 61 -11.37 -11.51 -1.96
N ILE A 62 -11.43 -10.65 -2.96
CA ILE A 62 -10.31 -9.87 -3.50
C ILE A 62 -10.58 -8.38 -3.28
N GLU A 63 -11.84 -7.96 -3.38
CA GLU A 63 -12.27 -6.57 -3.20
C GLU A 63 -12.98 -6.39 -1.86
N ALA A 64 -12.82 -5.22 -1.24
CA ALA A 64 -13.70 -4.84 -0.13
C ALA A 64 -15.11 -4.51 -0.66
N SER A 65 -16.15 -5.13 -0.08
CA SER A 65 -17.54 -5.00 -0.54
C SER A 65 -18.40 -4.26 0.49
N VAL A 66 -19.10 -3.20 0.07
CA VAL A 66 -19.92 -2.35 0.95
C VAL A 66 -21.38 -2.80 0.87
N VAL A 67 -21.98 -3.07 2.03
CA VAL A 67 -23.38 -3.47 2.18
C VAL A 67 -24.02 -2.76 3.36
N HIS A 68 -25.33 -2.81 3.48
CA HIS A 68 -26.07 -2.19 4.57
C HIS A 68 -27.31 -3.00 4.98
N CYS A 69 -27.77 -2.81 6.21
CA CYS A 69 -29.00 -3.38 6.73
C CYS A 69 -29.56 -2.55 7.90
N GLU A 70 -30.81 -2.79 8.27
CA GLU A 70 -31.45 -2.21 9.47
C GLU A 70 -31.68 -3.33 10.51
N HIS A 71 -31.35 -3.07 11.76
CA HIS A 71 -31.66 -3.96 12.89
C HIS A 71 -31.82 -3.16 14.18
N GLY A 72 -32.83 -3.49 15.00
CA GLY A 72 -33.03 -2.85 16.30
C GLY A 72 -33.15 -1.30 16.26
N GLY A 73 -33.71 -0.75 15.18
CA GLY A 73 -33.83 0.70 14.98
C GLY A 73 -32.51 1.43 14.67
N LYS A 74 -31.45 0.68 14.33
CA LYS A 74 -30.13 1.20 13.93
C LYS A 74 -29.84 0.87 12.48
N GLN A 75 -29.09 1.74 11.83
CA GLN A 75 -28.59 1.55 10.47
C GLN A 75 -27.17 1.00 10.52
N PHE A 76 -26.95 -0.14 9.90
CA PHE A 76 -25.61 -0.71 9.74
C PHE A 76 -25.10 -0.47 8.32
N HIS A 77 -23.87 0.02 8.22
CA HIS A 77 -23.05 -0.12 7.02
C HIS A 77 -21.93 -1.10 7.34
N MET A 78 -21.85 -2.18 6.58
CA MET A 78 -20.85 -3.22 6.76
C MET A 78 -19.93 -3.24 5.55
N ILE A 79 -18.66 -3.51 5.81
CA ILE A 79 -17.67 -3.73 4.75
C ILE A 79 -17.07 -5.11 4.95
N ASP A 80 -17.34 -6.02 4.02
CA ASP A 80 -16.62 -7.29 3.96
C ASP A 80 -15.24 -7.05 3.33
N THR A 81 -14.20 -7.66 3.88
CA THR A 81 -12.82 -7.41 3.44
C THR A 81 -12.07 -8.69 3.07
N PRO A 82 -11.10 -8.63 2.14
CA PRO A 82 -10.23 -9.75 1.83
C PRO A 82 -9.46 -10.25 3.04
N GLY A 83 -9.30 -11.58 3.15
CA GLY A 83 -8.53 -12.20 4.23
C GLY A 83 -7.05 -12.46 3.91
N TYR A 84 -6.68 -12.36 2.63
CA TYR A 84 -5.35 -12.68 2.14
C TYR A 84 -4.41 -11.45 2.29
N PRO A 85 -3.16 -11.64 2.75
CA PRO A 85 -2.20 -10.55 2.91
C PRO A 85 -1.93 -9.78 1.61
N ASP A 86 -2.09 -10.44 0.47
CA ASP A 86 -1.89 -9.94 -0.89
C ASP A 86 -2.80 -8.74 -1.21
N PHE A 87 -3.99 -8.70 -0.61
CA PHE A 87 -5.03 -7.68 -0.83
C PHE A 87 -5.25 -6.79 0.41
N ILE A 88 -4.25 -6.69 1.29
CA ILE A 88 -4.34 -5.90 2.52
C ILE A 88 -4.71 -4.42 2.28
N GLY A 89 -4.36 -3.86 1.11
CA GLY A 89 -4.74 -2.50 0.73
C GLY A 89 -6.26 -2.28 0.79
N GLN A 90 -7.04 -3.27 0.38
CA GLN A 90 -8.50 -3.24 0.42
C GLN A 90 -9.03 -3.18 1.86
N ALA A 91 -8.45 -3.98 2.77
CA ALA A 91 -8.81 -3.95 4.18
C ALA A 91 -8.44 -2.63 4.86
N ILE A 92 -7.25 -2.06 4.55
CA ILE A 92 -6.81 -0.77 5.08
C ILE A 92 -7.73 0.36 4.61
N GLY A 93 -8.08 0.39 3.33
CA GLY A 93 -9.06 1.35 2.79
C GLY A 93 -10.42 1.21 3.47
N ALA A 94 -10.94 -0.02 3.57
CA ALA A 94 -12.21 -0.32 4.24
C ALA A 94 -12.24 0.15 5.71
N MET A 95 -11.16 -0.10 6.46
CA MET A 95 -11.06 0.36 7.85
C MET A 95 -11.19 1.87 7.94
N ARG A 96 -10.71 2.67 6.99
CA ARG A 96 -10.92 4.14 7.03
C ARG A 96 -12.36 4.58 6.82
N GLY A 97 -13.21 3.72 6.27
CA GLY A 97 -14.63 3.96 6.10
C GLY A 97 -15.49 3.69 7.34
N VAL A 98 -14.95 3.05 8.39
CA VAL A 98 -15.77 2.52 9.50
C VAL A 98 -15.36 3.02 10.88
N ASP A 99 -16.23 2.81 11.87
CA ASP A 99 -16.04 3.20 13.26
C ASP A 99 -15.58 1.99 14.12
N THR A 100 -16.02 0.78 13.75
CA THR A 100 -15.67 -0.46 14.45
C THR A 100 -15.10 -1.50 13.49
N THR A 101 -14.09 -2.23 13.92
CA THR A 101 -13.54 -3.38 13.19
C THR A 101 -13.88 -4.67 13.93
N ALA A 102 -14.67 -5.53 13.29
CA ALA A 102 -15.01 -6.87 13.74
C ALA A 102 -13.95 -7.86 13.21
N ILE A 103 -13.09 -8.32 14.10
CA ILE A 103 -11.96 -9.19 13.80
C ILE A 103 -12.42 -10.64 13.93
N VAL A 104 -12.63 -11.29 12.78
CA VAL A 104 -13.12 -12.66 12.69
C VAL A 104 -11.95 -13.64 12.81
N ILE A 105 -12.06 -14.57 13.74
CA ILE A 105 -11.10 -15.62 14.04
C ILE A 105 -11.82 -16.96 13.87
N GLY A 106 -11.25 -17.88 13.10
CA GLY A 106 -11.76 -19.25 13.04
C GLY A 106 -11.40 -19.99 14.34
N ALA A 107 -12.39 -20.51 15.06
CA ALA A 107 -12.18 -21.19 16.34
C ALA A 107 -11.23 -22.39 16.24
N GLN A 108 -11.22 -23.08 15.10
CA GLN A 108 -10.32 -24.18 14.82
C GLN A 108 -8.89 -23.72 14.44
N SER A 109 -8.75 -22.64 13.66
CA SER A 109 -7.44 -22.17 13.18
C SER A 109 -6.73 -21.26 14.19
N GLY A 110 -7.49 -20.61 15.07
CA GLY A 110 -6.98 -19.68 16.06
C GLY A 110 -6.39 -18.41 15.45
N ILE A 111 -5.41 -17.82 16.13
CA ILE A 111 -4.82 -16.54 15.74
C ILE A 111 -3.76 -16.75 14.65
N GLU A 112 -4.06 -16.23 13.46
CA GLU A 112 -3.17 -16.31 12.29
C GLU A 112 -2.48 -14.96 11.99
N VAL A 113 -1.53 -14.95 11.06
CA VAL A 113 -0.69 -13.77 10.76
C VAL A 113 -1.52 -12.53 10.43
N ASN A 114 -2.53 -12.68 9.56
CA ASN A 114 -3.35 -11.53 9.15
C ASN A 114 -4.26 -11.02 10.28
N THR A 115 -4.68 -11.89 11.21
CA THR A 115 -5.45 -11.50 12.40
C THR A 115 -4.68 -10.47 13.23
N ARG A 116 -3.38 -10.71 13.46
CA ARG A 116 -2.51 -9.78 14.18
C ARG A 116 -2.36 -8.44 13.43
N ARG A 117 -2.19 -8.53 12.11
CA ARG A 117 -2.03 -7.36 11.24
C ARG A 117 -3.26 -6.46 11.28
N VAL A 118 -4.46 -7.00 11.07
CA VAL A 118 -5.70 -6.22 11.06
C VAL A 118 -6.02 -5.66 12.46
N PHE A 119 -5.70 -6.38 13.54
CA PHE A 119 -5.85 -5.87 14.90
C PHE A 119 -4.98 -4.62 15.13
N ASN A 120 -3.72 -4.67 14.70
CA ASN A 120 -2.80 -3.54 14.80
C ASN A 120 -3.22 -2.36 13.91
N GLU A 121 -3.70 -2.62 12.69
CA GLU A 121 -4.21 -1.55 11.82
C GLU A 121 -5.47 -0.89 12.38
N ALA A 122 -6.40 -1.65 12.97
CA ALA A 122 -7.57 -1.11 13.67
C ALA A 122 -7.15 -0.24 14.87
N LYS A 123 -6.10 -0.65 15.61
CA LYS A 123 -5.52 0.15 16.69
C LYS A 123 -4.93 1.47 16.18
N LYS A 124 -4.12 1.44 15.10
CA LYS A 124 -3.55 2.63 14.46
C LYS A 124 -4.64 3.57 13.90
N ALA A 125 -5.77 3.01 13.47
CA ALA A 125 -6.91 3.77 12.97
C ALA A 125 -7.78 4.36 14.10
N GLY A 126 -7.52 4.04 15.37
CA GLY A 126 -8.28 4.55 16.51
C GLY A 126 -9.70 3.99 16.60
N GLN A 127 -9.93 2.79 16.08
CA GLN A 127 -11.27 2.20 15.96
C GLN A 127 -11.66 1.36 17.17
N GLY A 128 -12.97 1.26 17.40
CA GLY A 128 -13.54 0.21 18.22
C GLY A 128 -13.18 -1.15 17.66
N LYS A 129 -12.90 -2.12 18.52
CA LYS A 129 -12.52 -3.49 18.11
C LYS A 129 -13.49 -4.46 18.76
N MET A 130 -13.88 -5.47 18.00
CA MET A 130 -14.69 -6.60 18.45
C MET A 130 -14.09 -7.87 17.88
N ILE A 131 -14.05 -8.97 18.64
CA ILE A 131 -13.57 -10.26 18.15
C ILE A 131 -14.77 -11.18 17.93
N VAL A 132 -14.82 -11.81 16.75
CA VAL A 132 -15.86 -12.76 16.38
C VAL A 132 -15.21 -14.13 16.19
N LEU A 133 -15.44 -15.02 17.14
CA LEU A 133 -15.00 -16.42 17.12
C LEU A 133 -15.99 -17.23 16.28
N ASN A 134 -15.67 -17.39 14.99
CA ASN A 134 -16.49 -18.10 14.03
C ASN A 134 -16.12 -19.58 13.94
N LYS A 135 -16.93 -20.38 13.26
CA LYS A 135 -16.71 -21.82 13.05
C LYS A 135 -16.67 -22.63 14.35
N MET A 136 -17.47 -22.25 15.33
CA MET A 136 -17.64 -23.04 16.57
C MET A 136 -18.23 -24.44 16.34
N ASP A 137 -18.78 -24.68 15.14
CA ASP A 137 -19.25 -25.99 14.67
C ASP A 137 -18.14 -26.91 14.16
N ALA A 138 -16.89 -26.45 14.10
CA ALA A 138 -15.75 -27.26 13.64
C ALA A 138 -15.28 -28.26 14.72
N ASP A 139 -14.69 -29.36 14.27
CA ASP A 139 -14.12 -30.37 15.18
C ASP A 139 -12.79 -29.93 15.80
N ASN A 140 -12.45 -30.53 16.96
CA ASN A 140 -11.18 -30.35 17.67
C ASN A 140 -10.87 -28.90 18.09
N ILE A 141 -11.88 -28.15 18.54
CA ILE A 141 -11.69 -26.80 19.09
C ILE A 141 -11.24 -26.91 20.56
N ASP A 142 -10.05 -26.39 20.87
CA ASP A 142 -9.62 -26.12 22.24
C ASP A 142 -10.00 -24.67 22.58
N PHE A 143 -11.22 -24.51 23.11
CA PHE A 143 -11.80 -23.19 23.33
C PHE A 143 -11.04 -22.40 24.41
N GLN A 144 -10.68 -23.06 25.52
CA GLN A 144 -9.99 -22.38 26.63
C GLN A 144 -8.61 -21.88 26.20
N ALA A 145 -7.81 -22.73 25.54
CA ALA A 145 -6.50 -22.33 25.05
C ALA A 145 -6.56 -21.19 24.02
N LEU A 146 -7.61 -21.15 23.18
CA LEU A 146 -7.83 -20.06 22.24
C LEU A 146 -8.10 -18.73 22.95
N ILE A 147 -8.96 -18.72 23.97
CA ILE A 147 -9.26 -17.51 24.76
C ILE A 147 -7.99 -17.01 25.47
N ASP A 148 -7.23 -17.92 26.06
CA ASP A 148 -5.98 -17.57 26.75
C ASP A 148 -4.95 -16.99 25.78
N SER A 149 -4.80 -17.59 24.59
CA SER A 149 -3.92 -17.07 23.52
C SER A 149 -4.34 -15.68 23.04
N ILE A 150 -5.65 -15.42 22.95
CA ILE A 150 -6.19 -14.10 22.56
C ILE A 150 -5.84 -13.06 23.62
N ARG A 151 -6.02 -13.39 24.90
CA ARG A 151 -5.71 -12.47 26.01
C ARG A 151 -4.23 -12.21 26.17
N GLU A 152 -3.39 -13.22 25.97
CA GLU A 152 -1.94 -13.08 25.99
C GLU A 152 -1.47 -12.11 24.91
N LEU A 153 -2.02 -12.22 23.70
CA LEU A 153 -1.58 -11.43 22.56
C LEU A 153 -2.20 -10.03 22.47
N PHE A 154 -3.52 -9.93 22.70
CA PHE A 154 -4.29 -8.70 22.50
C PHE A 154 -4.62 -7.97 23.81
N GLY A 155 -4.39 -8.61 24.96
CA GLY A 155 -4.55 -8.05 26.29
C GLY A 155 -5.76 -8.57 27.05
N PRO A 156 -5.79 -8.36 28.38
CA PRO A 156 -6.85 -8.83 29.27
C PRO A 156 -8.21 -8.15 29.04
N THR A 157 -8.22 -7.01 28.33
CA THR A 157 -9.45 -6.28 27.94
C THR A 157 -10.30 -7.06 26.92
N CYS A 158 -9.81 -8.18 26.38
CA CYS A 158 -10.59 -9.10 25.56
C CYS A 158 -11.51 -9.95 26.45
N VAL A 159 -12.82 -9.62 26.45
CA VAL A 159 -13.82 -10.23 27.35
C VAL A 159 -14.97 -10.84 26.56
N LEU A 160 -15.41 -12.04 26.93
CA LEU A 160 -16.53 -12.75 26.31
C LEU A 160 -17.87 -12.07 26.68
N LEU A 161 -18.63 -11.65 25.68
CA LEU A 161 -20.03 -11.24 25.83
C LEU A 161 -21.00 -12.43 25.80
N ASN A 162 -20.57 -13.53 25.17
CA ASN A 162 -21.29 -14.78 25.19
C ASN A 162 -20.31 -15.97 25.24
N VAL A 163 -20.80 -17.10 25.74
CA VAL A 163 -20.07 -18.37 25.81
C VAL A 163 -20.80 -19.41 24.96
N PRO A 164 -20.07 -20.32 24.29
CA PRO A 164 -20.68 -21.33 23.43
C PRO A 164 -21.34 -22.44 24.25
N LEU A 165 -22.53 -22.88 23.81
CA LEU A 165 -23.24 -24.06 24.31
C LEU A 165 -22.88 -25.26 23.43
N GLY A 166 -21.97 -26.10 23.91
CA GLY A 166 -21.32 -27.16 23.14
C GLY A 166 -20.25 -26.65 22.16
N HIS A 167 -19.58 -27.57 21.47
CA HIS A 167 -18.65 -27.30 20.36
C HIS A 167 -18.74 -28.37 19.28
N GLY A 168 -18.17 -28.12 18.11
CA GLY A 168 -18.20 -29.06 16.99
C GLY A 168 -19.62 -29.36 16.54
N ALA A 169 -19.91 -30.62 16.24
CA ALA A 169 -21.26 -31.06 15.89
C ALA A 169 -22.34 -30.78 16.95
N ASN A 170 -21.95 -30.55 18.22
CA ASN A 170 -22.86 -30.27 19.33
C ASN A 170 -23.05 -28.77 19.61
N PHE A 171 -22.38 -27.89 18.86
CA PHE A 171 -22.57 -26.45 19.01
C PHE A 171 -23.98 -26.06 18.56
N ARG A 172 -24.82 -25.62 19.50
CA ARG A 172 -26.24 -25.35 19.25
C ARG A 172 -26.66 -23.91 19.49
N GLY A 173 -25.80 -23.10 20.13
CA GLY A 173 -26.10 -21.72 20.46
C GLY A 173 -25.08 -21.14 21.44
N VAL A 174 -25.42 -19.99 22.02
CA VAL A 174 -24.56 -19.29 22.97
C VAL A 174 -25.39 -18.82 24.18
N ALA A 175 -24.73 -18.58 25.31
CA ALA A 175 -25.31 -17.96 26.48
C ALA A 175 -24.63 -16.61 26.77
N GLY A 176 -25.40 -15.56 27.01
CA GLY A 176 -24.85 -14.23 27.34
C GLY A 176 -24.16 -14.20 28.71
N THR A 177 -23.11 -13.39 28.86
CA THR A 177 -22.35 -13.25 30.12
C THR A 177 -22.78 -12.04 30.95
N LEU A 178 -23.32 -10.98 30.33
CA LEU A 178 -23.86 -9.82 31.06
C LEU A 178 -25.06 -10.18 31.93
N LYS A 179 -25.95 -11.02 31.39
CA LYS A 179 -27.13 -11.55 32.07
C LYS A 179 -27.18 -13.05 31.82
N PRO A 180 -26.43 -13.84 32.60
CA PRO A 180 -26.39 -15.29 32.44
C PRO A 180 -27.81 -15.89 32.53
N PRO A 181 -28.22 -16.75 31.58
CA PRO A 181 -29.49 -17.46 31.68
C PRO A 181 -29.44 -18.47 32.84
N ALA A 182 -30.62 -18.91 33.31
CA ALA A 182 -30.71 -19.89 34.39
C ALA A 182 -30.17 -21.29 34.01
N GLU A 183 -30.12 -21.62 32.72
CA GLU A 183 -29.66 -22.91 32.20
C GLU A 183 -28.34 -22.73 31.41
N THR A 184 -27.23 -23.14 32.02
CA THR A 184 -25.86 -23.00 31.47
C THR A 184 -25.11 -24.34 31.40
N ALA A 185 -25.79 -25.46 31.63
CA ALA A 185 -25.18 -26.78 31.88
C ALA A 185 -24.27 -27.31 30.74
N ASP A 186 -24.40 -26.77 29.53
CA ASP A 186 -23.59 -27.16 28.36
C ASP A 186 -22.63 -26.04 27.89
N ALA A 187 -22.45 -24.99 28.69
CA ALA A 187 -21.51 -23.93 28.39
C ALA A 187 -20.07 -24.41 28.60
N LEU A 188 -19.17 -24.08 27.67
CA LEU A 188 -17.75 -24.47 27.79
C LEU A 188 -17.00 -23.70 28.88
N ILE A 189 -17.49 -22.50 29.22
CA ILE A 189 -17.07 -21.69 30.36
C ILE A 189 -18.34 -21.23 31.04
N ASP A 190 -18.40 -21.26 32.37
CA ASP A 190 -19.57 -20.78 33.10
C ASP A 190 -19.71 -19.25 32.91
N PRO A 191 -20.81 -18.75 32.30
CA PRO A 191 -20.97 -17.33 32.08
C PRO A 191 -21.03 -16.52 33.40
N ASN A 192 -21.35 -17.15 34.53
CA ASN A 192 -21.32 -16.49 35.85
C ASN A 192 -19.90 -16.13 36.29
N GLU A 193 -18.88 -16.90 35.91
CA GLU A 193 -17.47 -16.60 36.21
C GLU A 193 -16.97 -15.35 35.47
N ILE A 194 -17.60 -15.03 34.33
CA ILE A 194 -17.22 -13.89 33.48
C ILE A 194 -18.03 -12.64 33.83
N SER A 195 -19.30 -12.82 34.24
CA SER A 195 -20.28 -11.75 34.44
C SER A 195 -19.75 -10.58 35.28
N GLN A 196 -19.14 -10.89 36.42
CA GLN A 196 -18.59 -9.86 37.31
C GLN A 196 -17.44 -9.09 36.65
N SER A 197 -16.46 -9.79 36.09
CA SER A 197 -15.29 -9.16 35.43
C SER A 197 -15.68 -8.30 34.22
N LEU A 198 -16.71 -8.71 33.49
CA LEU A 198 -17.25 -7.95 32.36
C LEU A 198 -17.94 -6.68 32.84
N LEU A 199 -18.77 -6.77 33.90
CA LEU A 199 -19.43 -5.61 34.46
C LEU A 199 -18.42 -4.59 35.00
N GLU A 200 -17.39 -5.07 35.70
CA GLU A 200 -16.28 -4.24 36.18
C GLU A 200 -15.56 -3.52 35.04
N SER A 201 -15.24 -4.23 33.94
CA SER A 201 -14.61 -3.64 32.75
C SER A 201 -15.48 -2.56 32.06
N ILE A 202 -16.82 -2.70 32.15
CA ILE A 202 -17.77 -1.74 31.56
C ILE A 202 -17.86 -0.47 32.40
N ILE A 203 -17.97 -0.60 33.72
CA ILE A 203 -18.12 0.54 34.62
C ILE A 203 -16.80 1.27 34.88
N GLU A 204 -15.65 0.67 34.52
CA GLU A 204 -14.32 1.27 34.71
C GLU A 204 -14.17 2.66 34.10
N VAL A 205 -14.91 2.93 33.02
CA VAL A 205 -14.83 4.20 32.28
C VAL A 205 -15.68 5.34 32.89
N ASP A 206 -16.39 5.10 34.00
CA ASP A 206 -17.24 6.08 34.66
C ASP A 206 -17.13 5.95 36.19
N GLU A 207 -16.33 6.83 36.79
CA GLU A 207 -16.02 6.84 38.23
C GLU A 207 -17.28 6.88 39.11
N ALA A 208 -18.32 7.62 38.69
CA ALA A 208 -19.54 7.77 39.48
C ALA A 208 -20.37 6.49 39.50
N VAL A 209 -20.45 5.76 38.37
CA VAL A 209 -21.13 4.47 38.31
C VAL A 209 -20.34 3.39 39.03
N MET A 210 -19.00 3.43 38.92
CA MET A 210 -18.11 2.53 39.66
C MET A 210 -18.28 2.68 41.18
N GLU A 211 -18.27 3.91 41.70
CA GLU A 211 -18.45 4.18 43.14
C GLU A 211 -19.80 3.64 43.63
N ARG A 212 -20.89 3.95 42.92
CA ARG A 212 -22.24 3.43 43.21
C ARG A 212 -22.30 1.90 43.22
N TYR A 213 -21.61 1.24 42.30
CA TYR A 213 -21.57 -0.21 42.22
C TYR A 213 -20.87 -0.83 43.44
N PHE A 214 -19.74 -0.26 43.88
CA PHE A 214 -19.04 -0.71 45.09
C PHE A 214 -19.83 -0.44 46.38
N GLU A 215 -20.70 0.56 46.39
CA GLU A 215 -21.67 0.81 47.47
C GLU A 215 -22.88 -0.17 47.45
N GLY A 216 -22.95 -1.08 46.47
CA GLY A 216 -23.98 -2.11 46.35
C GLY A 216 -25.17 -1.73 45.47
N THR A 217 -25.09 -0.63 44.71
CA THR A 217 -26.14 -0.20 43.77
C THR A 217 -25.77 -0.57 42.33
N PRO A 218 -26.41 -1.59 41.72
CA PRO A 218 -26.07 -2.00 40.35
C PRO A 218 -26.47 -0.94 39.31
N PRO A 219 -25.70 -0.81 38.21
CA PRO A 219 -26.08 0.07 37.11
C PRO A 219 -27.34 -0.43 36.40
N THR A 220 -28.11 0.50 35.85
CA THR A 220 -29.27 0.21 35.01
C THR A 220 -28.84 -0.31 33.63
N ASP A 221 -29.75 -0.98 32.91
CA ASP A 221 -29.49 -1.46 31.55
C ASP A 221 -29.14 -0.34 30.58
N GLU A 222 -29.74 0.83 30.75
CA GLU A 222 -29.46 2.02 29.94
C GLU A 222 -28.06 2.56 30.21
N GLU A 223 -27.65 2.62 31.49
CA GLU A 223 -26.28 2.99 31.88
C GLU A 223 -25.27 2.00 31.29
N ILE A 224 -25.50 0.69 31.43
CA ILE A 224 -24.63 -0.36 30.86
C ILE A 224 -24.47 -0.17 29.34
N ALA A 225 -25.57 0.03 28.61
CA ALA A 225 -25.52 0.21 27.16
C ALA A 225 -24.70 1.44 26.73
N GLN A 226 -24.80 2.55 27.47
CA GLN A 226 -24.00 3.75 27.21
C GLN A 226 -22.51 3.55 27.56
N LEU A 227 -22.24 2.88 28.69
CA LEU A 227 -20.88 2.64 29.16
C LEU A 227 -20.12 1.66 28.26
N ILE A 228 -20.78 0.64 27.70
CA ILE A 228 -20.17 -0.28 26.72
C ILE A 228 -19.60 0.49 25.53
N VAL A 229 -20.33 1.46 24.98
CA VAL A 229 -19.85 2.28 23.86
C VAL A 229 -18.61 3.06 24.24
N LYS A 230 -18.58 3.67 25.43
CA LYS A 230 -17.39 4.37 25.96
C LYS A 230 -16.21 3.43 26.16
N ALA A 231 -16.44 2.26 26.76
CA ALA A 231 -15.41 1.24 27.04
C ALA A 231 -14.79 0.68 25.76
N VAL A 232 -15.60 0.41 24.73
CA VAL A 232 -15.11 -0.02 23.41
C VAL A 232 -14.35 1.10 22.70
N ALA A 233 -14.78 2.35 22.81
CA ALA A 233 -14.10 3.49 22.22
C ALA A 233 -12.74 3.77 22.87
N GLN A 234 -12.64 3.63 24.20
CA GLN A 234 -11.38 3.79 24.95
C GLN A 234 -10.47 2.56 24.86
N GLY A 235 -11.02 1.40 24.49
CA GLY A 235 -10.28 0.13 24.39
C GLY A 235 -10.08 -0.59 25.73
N THR A 236 -10.76 -0.16 26.79
CA THR A 236 -10.84 -0.89 28.08
C THR A 236 -11.69 -2.16 27.96
N LEU A 237 -12.57 -2.21 26.95
CA LEU A 237 -13.33 -3.40 26.59
C LEU A 237 -13.15 -3.74 25.10
N ILE A 238 -12.76 -4.98 24.81
CA ILE A 238 -12.79 -5.58 23.47
C ILE A 238 -13.73 -6.80 23.55
N PRO A 239 -15.00 -6.65 23.13
CA PRO A 239 -15.98 -7.72 23.25
C PRO A 239 -15.65 -8.89 22.32
N MET A 240 -15.80 -10.10 22.84
CA MET A 240 -15.66 -11.35 22.10
C MET A 240 -17.00 -12.08 22.04
N VAL A 241 -17.36 -12.57 20.85
CA VAL A 241 -18.59 -13.36 20.64
C VAL A 241 -18.31 -14.62 19.85
N CYS A 242 -19.04 -15.68 20.16
CA CYS A 242 -18.98 -16.99 19.52
C CYS A 242 -20.13 -17.13 18.52
N VAL A 243 -19.84 -17.71 17.35
CA VAL A 243 -20.83 -17.90 16.28
C VAL A 243 -20.44 -19.05 15.35
N SER A 244 -21.41 -19.58 14.63
CA SER A 244 -21.20 -20.42 13.46
C SER A 244 -21.94 -19.82 12.26
N GLY A 245 -21.19 -19.23 11.32
CA GLY A 245 -21.78 -18.74 10.07
C GLY A 245 -22.38 -19.85 9.20
N LYS A 246 -21.90 -21.10 9.37
CA LYS A 246 -22.40 -22.26 8.63
C LYS A 246 -23.81 -22.66 9.11
N THR A 247 -23.96 -22.89 10.41
CA THR A 247 -25.22 -23.39 11.00
C THR A 247 -26.19 -22.27 11.37
N GLY A 248 -25.70 -21.05 11.59
CA GLY A 248 -26.47 -19.92 12.10
C GLY A 248 -26.55 -19.84 13.63
N ALA A 249 -25.99 -20.82 14.36
CA ALA A 249 -25.96 -20.77 15.83
C ALA A 249 -25.12 -19.57 16.32
N GLY A 250 -25.68 -18.78 17.25
CA GLY A 250 -25.05 -17.55 17.76
C GLY A 250 -25.20 -16.31 16.87
N LEU A 251 -25.85 -16.42 15.70
CA LEU A 251 -26.00 -15.31 14.77
C LEU A 251 -26.90 -14.18 15.30
N PRO A 252 -28.09 -14.45 15.88
CA PRO A 252 -28.90 -13.40 16.49
C PRO A 252 -28.13 -12.61 17.56
N GLU A 253 -27.39 -13.33 18.41
CA GLU A 253 -26.60 -12.74 19.49
C GLU A 253 -25.41 -11.93 18.96
N LEU A 254 -24.79 -12.33 17.83
CA LEU A 254 -23.80 -11.51 17.14
C LEU A 254 -24.40 -10.19 16.65
N ILE A 255 -25.58 -10.22 16.04
CA ILE A 255 -26.24 -9.01 15.51
C ILE A 255 -26.62 -8.07 16.67
N ASP A 256 -27.14 -8.62 17.77
CA ASP A 256 -27.45 -7.84 18.97
C ASP A 256 -26.19 -7.28 19.64
N ALA A 257 -25.10 -8.05 19.69
CA ALA A 257 -23.81 -7.58 20.19
C ALA A 257 -23.23 -6.46 19.29
N LEU A 258 -23.35 -6.57 17.97
CA LEU A 258 -22.97 -5.49 17.05
C LEU A 258 -23.81 -4.23 17.30
N SER A 259 -25.11 -4.37 17.53
CA SER A 259 -25.98 -3.25 17.91
C SER A 259 -25.52 -2.58 19.21
N LEU A 260 -25.18 -3.37 20.22
CA LEU A 260 -24.79 -2.88 21.53
C LEU A 260 -23.38 -2.25 21.54
N CYS A 261 -22.42 -2.89 20.88
CA CYS A 261 -21.00 -2.60 21.05
C CYS A 261 -20.35 -1.85 19.89
N ALA A 262 -20.90 -1.92 18.67
CA ALA A 262 -20.34 -1.12 17.58
C ALA A 262 -20.53 0.36 17.89
N LEU A 263 -19.51 1.14 17.56
CA LEU A 263 -19.45 2.56 17.90
C LEU A 263 -20.31 3.38 16.93
N PRO A 264 -21.09 4.35 17.43
CA PRO A 264 -21.64 5.39 16.59
C PRO A 264 -20.52 6.33 16.09
N PRO A 265 -20.72 7.05 14.97
CA PRO A 265 -19.78 8.03 14.45
C PRO A 265 -19.34 9.10 15.47
N SER A 266 -20.22 9.46 16.40
CA SER A 266 -20.03 10.45 17.45
C SER A 266 -19.09 9.98 18.57
N ALA A 267 -18.87 8.68 18.74
CA ALA A 267 -18.08 8.12 19.84
C ALA A 267 -16.57 8.14 19.59
N ILE A 268 -16.12 8.41 18.36
CA ILE A 268 -14.69 8.41 18.00
C ILE A 268 -14.24 9.85 17.74
N PRO A 269 -13.29 10.38 18.54
CA PRO A 269 -12.73 11.69 18.28
C PRO A 269 -11.94 11.65 16.99
N ARG A 270 -12.18 12.64 16.11
CA ARG A 270 -11.51 12.75 14.82
C ARG A 270 -10.93 14.13 14.64
N THR A 271 -9.86 14.21 13.87
CA THR A 271 -9.21 15.47 13.53
C THR A 271 -8.93 15.53 12.04
N ALA A 272 -8.90 16.75 11.51
CA ALA A 272 -8.55 17.07 10.14
C ALA A 272 -7.68 18.33 10.11
N ASN A 273 -6.86 18.47 9.08
CA ASN A 273 -5.94 19.60 8.95
C ASN A 273 -6.55 20.70 8.09
N SER A 274 -6.42 21.95 8.52
CA SER A 274 -6.75 23.11 7.70
C SER A 274 -5.69 23.33 6.61
N ALA A 275 -5.98 24.21 5.64
CA ALA A 275 -5.00 24.62 4.63
C ALA A 275 -3.74 25.29 5.23
N ALA A 276 -3.82 25.82 6.46
CA ALA A 276 -2.70 26.40 7.19
C ALA A 276 -1.89 25.36 8.00
N GLY A 277 -2.29 24.08 7.98
CA GLY A 277 -1.64 23.00 8.73
C GLY A 277 -2.08 22.87 10.19
N GLU A 278 -3.12 23.60 10.61
CA GLU A 278 -3.69 23.48 11.95
C GLU A 278 -4.60 22.25 12.06
N GLN A 279 -4.44 21.47 13.11
CA GLN A 279 -5.26 20.29 13.37
C GLN A 279 -6.54 20.69 14.13
N LEU A 280 -7.69 20.46 13.51
CA LEU A 280 -9.02 20.82 14.02
C LEU A 280 -9.84 19.58 14.34
N GLU A 281 -10.65 19.65 15.39
CA GLU A 281 -11.59 18.59 15.76
C GLU A 281 -12.75 18.51 14.76
N VAL A 282 -13.10 17.30 14.32
CA VAL A 282 -14.22 17.03 13.41
C VAL A 282 -15.36 16.42 14.22
N LYS A 283 -16.38 17.22 14.49
CA LYS A 283 -17.61 16.77 15.18
C LYS A 283 -18.63 16.23 14.18
N ALA A 284 -19.30 15.14 14.55
CA ALA A 284 -20.35 14.52 13.74
C ALA A 284 -21.66 15.33 13.79
N ASP A 285 -21.61 16.58 13.34
CA ASP A 285 -22.73 17.52 13.30
C ASP A 285 -23.27 17.64 11.86
N PRO A 286 -24.54 17.27 11.60
CA PRO A 286 -25.15 17.41 10.27
C PRO A 286 -25.22 18.85 9.76
N ALA A 287 -25.24 19.84 10.66
CA ALA A 287 -25.26 21.27 10.34
C ALA A 287 -23.86 21.89 10.27
N GLY A 288 -22.83 21.13 10.62
CA GLY A 288 -21.43 21.55 10.56
C GLY A 288 -20.88 21.68 9.13
N PRO A 289 -19.62 22.13 8.99
CA PRO A 289 -18.94 22.15 7.71
C PRO A 289 -18.77 20.72 7.16
N LEU A 290 -18.90 20.56 5.84
CA LEU A 290 -18.71 19.26 5.21
C LEU A 290 -17.26 18.79 5.39
N VAL A 291 -17.11 17.60 5.97
CA VAL A 291 -15.85 16.86 6.02
C VAL A 291 -16.16 15.42 5.63
N ALA A 292 -15.65 14.97 4.49
CA ALA A 292 -15.82 13.60 4.04
C ALA A 292 -14.54 13.10 3.34
N GLN A 293 -14.33 11.79 3.29
CA GLN A 293 -13.16 11.20 2.64
C GLN A 293 -13.57 10.05 1.74
N VAL A 294 -12.94 9.97 0.56
CA VAL A 294 -13.00 8.80 -0.30
C VAL A 294 -12.08 7.73 0.30
N PHE A 295 -12.62 6.58 0.68
CA PHE A 295 -11.83 5.49 1.28
C PHE A 295 -11.60 4.31 0.33
N LYS A 296 -12.36 4.24 -0.77
CA LYS A 296 -12.24 3.22 -1.81
C LYS A 296 -12.67 3.82 -3.15
N THR A 297 -11.97 3.45 -4.22
CA THR A 297 -12.35 3.73 -5.60
C THR A 297 -12.44 2.40 -6.33
N ARG A 298 -13.50 2.20 -7.13
CA ARG A 298 -13.67 1.03 -7.99
C ARG A 298 -13.88 1.50 -9.42
N ILE A 299 -13.17 0.89 -10.37
CA ILE A 299 -13.30 1.23 -11.79
C ILE A 299 -13.73 0.00 -12.56
N ASP A 300 -15.01 -0.02 -12.93
CA ASP A 300 -15.60 -1.10 -13.72
C ASP A 300 -15.90 -0.66 -15.17
N PRO A 301 -15.69 -1.52 -16.18
CA PRO A 301 -15.96 -1.18 -17.59
C PRO A 301 -17.43 -0.80 -17.88
N PHE A 302 -18.38 -1.33 -17.11
CA PHE A 302 -19.82 -1.12 -17.29
C PHE A 302 -20.36 -0.04 -16.34
N VAL A 303 -19.88 -0.01 -15.09
CA VAL A 303 -20.39 0.89 -14.03
C VAL A 303 -19.62 2.22 -13.95
N GLN A 304 -18.51 2.34 -14.67
CA GLN A 304 -17.61 3.51 -14.66
C GLN A 304 -16.94 3.73 -13.28
N LYS A 305 -16.16 4.80 -13.12
CA LYS A 305 -15.44 5.11 -11.87
C LYS A 305 -16.41 5.46 -10.75
N LEU A 306 -16.44 4.63 -9.70
CA LEU A 306 -17.19 4.83 -8.45
C LEU A 306 -16.23 5.17 -7.31
N ASN A 307 -16.50 6.27 -6.61
CA ASN A 307 -15.76 6.68 -5.41
C ASN A 307 -16.66 6.52 -4.19
N TYR A 308 -16.24 5.69 -3.23
CA TYR A 308 -16.94 5.43 -1.98
C TYR A 308 -16.49 6.43 -0.92
N ILE A 309 -17.44 7.17 -0.36
CA ILE A 309 -17.25 8.31 0.51
C ILE A 309 -17.85 8.02 1.87
N ARG A 310 -17.07 8.30 2.92
CA ARG A 310 -17.52 8.36 4.31
C ARG A 310 -17.70 9.82 4.72
N VAL A 311 -18.89 10.19 5.17
CA VAL A 311 -19.21 11.58 5.61
C VAL A 311 -19.00 11.71 7.12
N PHE A 312 -18.02 12.51 7.57
CA PHE A 312 -17.69 12.68 8.99
C PHE A 312 -18.41 13.86 9.66
N SER A 313 -18.62 14.95 8.93
CA SER A 313 -19.34 16.15 9.40
C SER A 313 -20.07 16.82 8.24
N GLY A 314 -21.09 17.61 8.56
CA GLY A 314 -21.97 18.25 7.59
C GLY A 314 -22.84 17.27 6.82
N THR A 315 -23.56 17.79 5.82
CA THR A 315 -24.46 17.01 4.97
C THR A 315 -24.05 17.10 3.51
N LEU A 316 -23.74 15.96 2.91
CA LEU A 316 -23.46 15.84 1.48
C LEU A 316 -24.80 15.73 0.72
N LYS A 317 -24.99 16.54 -0.32
CA LYS A 317 -26.23 16.55 -1.12
C LYS A 317 -25.96 16.14 -2.56
N LYS A 318 -26.94 15.51 -3.22
CA LYS A 318 -26.87 15.26 -4.66
C LYS A 318 -26.67 16.56 -5.44
N ASP A 319 -25.97 16.46 -6.57
CA ASP A 319 -25.70 17.59 -7.49
C ASP A 319 -24.96 18.79 -6.86
N SER A 320 -24.36 18.61 -5.68
CA SER A 320 -23.64 19.68 -4.98
C SER A 320 -22.32 20.03 -5.67
N ILE A 321 -21.95 21.32 -5.58
CA ILE A 321 -20.66 21.83 -6.00
C ILE A 321 -19.87 22.12 -4.73
N LEU A 322 -18.73 21.46 -4.56
CA LEU A 322 -17.95 21.52 -3.32
C LEU A 322 -16.45 21.59 -3.59
N SER A 323 -15.72 22.09 -2.60
CA SER A 323 -14.26 22.10 -2.61
C SER A 323 -13.72 20.70 -2.32
N VAL A 324 -12.64 20.33 -3.01
CA VAL A 324 -11.86 19.11 -2.72
C VAL A 324 -10.45 19.56 -2.40
N VAL A 325 -9.90 19.07 -1.28
CA VAL A 325 -8.56 19.45 -0.85
C VAL A 325 -7.54 19.08 -1.92
N GLY A 326 -6.68 20.04 -2.28
CA GLY A 326 -5.68 19.90 -3.35
C GLY A 326 -6.19 20.20 -4.76
N VAL A 327 -7.51 20.34 -4.96
CA VAL A 327 -8.11 20.67 -6.26
C VAL A 327 -8.44 22.18 -6.31
N ARG A 328 -7.91 22.87 -7.33
CA ARG A 328 -8.06 24.34 -7.44
C ARG A 328 -9.48 24.80 -7.75
N LYS A 329 -10.27 23.99 -8.46
CA LYS A 329 -11.63 24.33 -8.88
C LYS A 329 -12.63 23.49 -8.09
N PRO A 330 -13.77 24.07 -7.68
CA PRO A 330 -14.84 23.28 -7.08
C PRO A 330 -15.28 22.14 -8.01
N VAL A 331 -15.49 20.97 -7.41
CA VAL A 331 -15.91 19.74 -8.10
C VAL A 331 -17.42 19.61 -7.96
N LYS A 332 -18.10 19.34 -9.08
CA LYS A 332 -19.53 19.05 -9.09
C LYS A 332 -19.74 17.54 -8.91
N LEU A 333 -20.48 17.15 -7.89
CA LEU A 333 -20.93 15.78 -7.71
C LEU A 333 -22.17 15.49 -8.57
N GLY A 334 -22.34 14.23 -8.95
CA GLY A 334 -23.57 13.74 -9.56
C GLY A 334 -24.57 13.24 -8.51
N ALA A 335 -25.31 12.18 -8.86
CA ALA A 335 -26.16 11.46 -7.93
C ALA A 335 -25.33 10.80 -6.82
N LEU A 336 -25.83 10.88 -5.58
CA LEU A 336 -25.33 10.06 -4.48
C LEU A 336 -25.97 8.68 -4.57
N LEU A 337 -25.19 7.64 -4.36
CA LEU A 337 -25.62 6.26 -4.49
C LEU A 337 -25.42 5.54 -3.16
N GLN A 338 -26.49 4.98 -2.60
CA GLN A 338 -26.40 3.98 -1.54
C GLN A 338 -26.05 2.64 -2.18
N VAL A 339 -25.04 1.97 -1.65
CA VAL A 339 -24.49 0.74 -2.26
C VAL A 339 -24.92 -0.49 -1.47
N GLN A 340 -25.32 -1.54 -2.19
CA GLN A 340 -25.58 -2.87 -1.70
C GLN A 340 -24.82 -3.88 -2.57
N ALA A 341 -23.53 -4.05 -2.27
CA ALA A 341 -22.58 -4.82 -3.06
C ALA A 341 -22.56 -4.38 -4.54
N ALA A 342 -23.12 -5.18 -5.45
CA ALA A 342 -23.18 -4.87 -6.89
C ALA A 342 -24.31 -3.89 -7.25
N GLU A 343 -25.31 -3.72 -6.38
CA GLU A 343 -26.49 -2.90 -6.64
C GLU A 343 -26.32 -1.50 -6.04
N THR A 344 -26.93 -0.51 -6.68
CA THR A 344 -26.87 0.90 -6.25
C THR A 344 -28.22 1.56 -6.36
N GLU A 345 -28.60 2.33 -5.34
CA GLU A 345 -29.85 3.10 -5.31
C GLU A 345 -29.55 4.59 -5.09
N PRO A 346 -30.19 5.51 -5.82
CA PRO A 346 -29.96 6.93 -5.66
C PRO A 346 -30.55 7.46 -4.34
N VAL A 347 -29.79 8.33 -3.67
CA VAL A 347 -30.22 9.05 -2.46
C VAL A 347 -30.02 10.55 -2.60
N ASP A 348 -30.83 11.34 -1.90
CA ASP A 348 -30.82 12.80 -2.02
C ASP A 348 -29.72 13.47 -1.18
N GLU A 349 -29.43 12.92 -0.02
CA GLU A 349 -28.45 13.46 0.93
C GLU A 349 -27.85 12.37 1.82
N ALA A 350 -26.66 12.63 2.34
CA ALA A 350 -25.91 11.77 3.25
C ALA A 350 -25.30 12.63 4.38
N GLY A 351 -25.72 12.37 5.62
CA GLY A 351 -25.21 13.05 6.81
C GLY A 351 -24.03 12.33 7.48
N PRO A 352 -23.56 12.83 8.63
CA PRO A 352 -22.47 12.23 9.38
C PRO A 352 -22.78 10.78 9.73
N GLY A 353 -21.87 9.86 9.39
CA GLY A 353 -22.07 8.43 9.59
C GLY A 353 -22.26 7.66 8.29
N ALA A 354 -22.91 8.28 7.30
CA ALA A 354 -23.30 7.60 6.07
C ALA A 354 -22.09 7.21 5.21
N ILE A 355 -22.23 6.07 4.53
CA ILE A 355 -21.37 5.61 3.44
C ILE A 355 -22.19 5.65 2.15
N VAL A 356 -21.71 6.43 1.17
CA VAL A 356 -22.33 6.57 -0.16
C VAL A 356 -21.26 6.51 -1.24
N ALA A 357 -21.66 6.27 -2.48
CA ALA A 357 -20.78 6.35 -3.64
C ALA A 357 -21.20 7.47 -4.58
N VAL A 358 -20.24 7.99 -5.35
CA VAL A 358 -20.47 8.91 -6.46
C VAL A 358 -19.80 8.38 -7.71
N ALA A 359 -20.49 8.50 -8.84
CA ALA A 359 -19.99 8.06 -10.14
C ALA A 359 -19.41 9.23 -10.94
N LYS A 360 -18.42 8.94 -11.80
CA LYS A 360 -17.91 9.84 -12.87
C LYS A 360 -17.28 11.14 -12.38
N VAL A 361 -16.55 11.10 -11.27
CA VAL A 361 -15.80 12.25 -10.77
C VAL A 361 -14.31 11.96 -10.90
N GLU A 362 -13.66 12.56 -11.91
CA GLU A 362 -12.27 12.28 -12.25
C GLU A 362 -11.31 12.78 -11.17
N ASP A 363 -11.57 13.97 -10.61
CA ASP A 363 -10.76 14.63 -9.56
C ASP A 363 -10.81 13.93 -8.19
N LEU A 364 -11.61 12.87 -8.05
CA LEU A 364 -11.68 12.08 -6.82
C LEU A 364 -10.88 10.79 -6.97
N HIS A 365 -10.10 10.49 -5.93
CA HIS A 365 -9.29 9.28 -5.82
C HIS A 365 -9.36 8.78 -4.37
N THR A 366 -8.93 7.54 -4.12
CA THR A 366 -8.81 7.03 -2.74
C THR A 366 -7.90 7.95 -1.92
N GLY A 367 -8.40 8.40 -0.77
CA GLY A 367 -7.76 9.37 0.11
C GLY A 367 -8.21 10.83 -0.08
N SER A 368 -8.91 11.18 -1.18
CA SER A 368 -9.41 12.54 -1.42
C SER A 368 -10.34 13.00 -0.29
N SER A 369 -10.11 14.22 0.20
CA SER A 369 -10.94 14.87 1.22
C SER A 369 -11.89 15.89 0.57
N LEU A 370 -13.19 15.74 0.81
CA LEU A 370 -14.26 16.63 0.36
C LEU A 370 -14.55 17.64 1.47
N GLY A 371 -14.59 18.92 1.11
CA GLY A 371 -14.65 20.04 2.03
C GLY A 371 -13.37 20.89 2.01
N GLU A 372 -13.21 21.72 3.03
CA GLU A 372 -12.02 22.58 3.20
C GLU A 372 -10.95 21.95 4.11
N LEU A 373 -11.33 20.94 4.89
CA LEU A 373 -10.44 20.25 5.83
C LEU A 373 -9.91 18.94 5.23
N ALA A 374 -8.62 18.70 5.42
CA ALA A 374 -7.92 17.52 4.94
C ALA A 374 -7.95 16.42 6.01
N MET A 375 -8.62 15.30 5.72
CA MET A 375 -8.52 14.11 6.56
C MET A 375 -7.11 13.51 6.46
N PRO A 376 -6.63 12.81 7.50
CA PRO A 376 -5.33 12.16 7.47
C PRO A 376 -5.19 11.22 6.25
N PRO A 377 -4.00 11.16 5.62
CA PRO A 377 -3.75 10.25 4.51
C PRO A 377 -3.88 8.80 4.97
N ILE A 378 -4.30 7.93 4.05
CA ILE A 378 -4.44 6.49 4.31
C ILE A 378 -3.07 5.82 4.11
N PRO A 379 -2.46 5.21 5.16
CA PRO A 379 -1.13 4.63 5.07
C PRO A 379 -1.20 3.25 4.41
N PHE A 380 -1.11 3.20 3.09
CA PHE A 380 -1.00 1.95 2.34
C PHE A 380 0.43 1.39 2.38
N PRO A 381 0.62 0.07 2.42
CA PRO A 381 1.93 -0.54 2.33
C PRO A 381 2.54 -0.32 0.94
N THR A 382 3.86 -0.19 0.90
CA THR A 382 4.60 -0.09 -0.37
C THR A 382 4.70 -1.49 -1.02
N PRO A 383 4.28 -1.65 -2.29
CA PRO A 383 4.44 -2.91 -3.01
C PRO A 383 5.89 -3.14 -3.43
N MET A 384 6.32 -4.41 -3.47
CA MET A 384 7.74 -4.78 -3.62
C MET A 384 8.02 -5.81 -4.72
N VAL A 385 7.00 -6.51 -5.23
CA VAL A 385 7.20 -7.53 -6.28
C VAL A 385 7.01 -6.87 -7.64
N GLY A 386 8.07 -6.78 -8.43
CA GLY A 386 8.07 -6.13 -9.75
C GLY A 386 8.04 -7.15 -10.90
N LEU A 387 7.28 -6.84 -11.96
CA LEU A 387 7.29 -7.56 -13.24
C LEU A 387 7.37 -6.56 -14.40
N ALA A 388 8.25 -6.81 -15.37
CA ALA A 388 8.20 -6.13 -16.64
C ALA A 388 7.03 -6.67 -17.46
N VAL A 389 6.17 -5.77 -17.97
CA VAL A 389 4.97 -6.10 -18.73
C VAL A 389 5.03 -5.53 -20.14
N SER A 390 4.64 -6.36 -21.11
CA SER A 390 4.43 -5.95 -22.49
C SER A 390 3.13 -6.57 -23.02
N PRO A 391 2.37 -5.88 -23.89
CA PRO A 391 1.19 -6.49 -24.48
C PRO A 391 1.61 -7.62 -25.43
N LYS A 392 0.83 -8.70 -25.48
CA LYS A 392 1.07 -9.79 -26.46
C LYS A 392 0.95 -9.31 -27.90
N SER A 393 0.07 -8.35 -28.15
CA SER A 393 -0.13 -7.72 -29.45
C SER A 393 0.50 -6.32 -29.44
N ARG A 394 1.39 -6.03 -30.41
CA ARG A 394 2.05 -4.71 -30.54
C ARG A 394 1.07 -3.54 -30.68
N GLY A 395 -0.17 -3.79 -31.13
CA GLY A 395 -1.20 -2.75 -31.26
C GLY A 395 -1.90 -2.36 -29.95
N ASP A 396 -1.67 -3.10 -28.86
CA ASP A 396 -2.41 -2.92 -27.60
C ASP A 396 -1.63 -2.14 -26.53
N GLU A 397 -0.47 -1.53 -26.84
CA GLU A 397 0.32 -0.74 -25.89
C GLU A 397 -0.48 0.41 -25.25
N GLY A 398 -1.23 1.17 -26.06
CA GLY A 398 -2.09 2.24 -25.56
C GLY A 398 -3.22 1.74 -24.64
N LYS A 399 -3.80 0.57 -24.96
CA LYS A 399 -4.83 -0.06 -24.13
C LYS A 399 -4.25 -0.57 -22.82
N LEU A 400 -3.08 -1.18 -22.85
CA LEU A 400 -2.37 -1.65 -21.66
C LEU A 400 -2.07 -0.48 -20.72
N SER A 401 -1.52 0.61 -21.25
CA SER A 401 -1.23 1.81 -20.46
C SER A 401 -2.50 2.37 -19.82
N GLY A 402 -3.59 2.51 -20.58
CA GLY A 402 -4.87 2.96 -20.05
C GLY A 402 -5.45 2.02 -18.98
N ALA A 403 -5.40 0.71 -19.19
CA ALA A 403 -5.90 -0.29 -18.26
C ALA A 403 -5.11 -0.30 -16.95
N LEU A 404 -3.77 -0.29 -17.02
CA LEU A 404 -2.92 -0.24 -15.83
C LEU A 404 -3.12 1.04 -15.02
N GLN A 405 -3.37 2.18 -15.68
CA GLN A 405 -3.70 3.42 -14.97
C GLN A 405 -4.98 3.27 -14.14
N LYS A 406 -6.02 2.62 -14.68
CA LYS A 406 -7.25 2.33 -13.92
C LYS A 406 -6.96 1.45 -12.72
N ILE A 407 -6.11 0.43 -12.88
CA ILE A 407 -5.70 -0.43 -11.75
C ILE A 407 -4.97 0.37 -10.67
N CYS A 408 -4.04 1.27 -11.03
CA CYS A 408 -3.37 2.14 -10.05
C CYS A 408 -4.35 3.06 -9.30
N GLU A 409 -5.43 3.51 -9.96
CA GLU A 409 -6.46 4.33 -9.32
C GLU A 409 -7.39 3.52 -8.40
N GLU A 410 -7.61 2.24 -8.72
CA GLU A 410 -8.44 1.30 -7.94
C GLU A 410 -7.67 0.71 -6.74
N ASP A 411 -6.37 0.44 -6.90
CA ASP A 411 -5.52 -0.19 -5.89
C ASP A 411 -4.28 0.66 -5.56
N SER A 412 -4.29 1.28 -4.37
CA SER A 412 -3.17 2.09 -3.86
C SER A 412 -1.93 1.27 -3.48
N THR A 413 -2.00 -0.06 -3.54
CA THR A 413 -0.88 -1.00 -3.34
C THR A 413 -0.39 -1.59 -4.66
N PHE A 414 -0.75 -1.00 -5.79
CA PHE A 414 -0.22 -1.31 -7.11
C PHE A 414 0.47 -0.07 -7.70
N ARG A 415 1.67 -0.27 -8.26
CA ARG A 415 2.43 0.79 -8.92
C ARG A 415 2.79 0.41 -10.34
N ARG A 416 2.91 1.43 -11.19
CA ARG A 416 3.36 1.29 -12.57
C ARG A 416 4.37 2.37 -12.85
N ASP A 417 5.55 1.94 -13.29
CA ASP A 417 6.66 2.79 -13.67
C ASP A 417 7.11 2.45 -15.09
N LEU A 418 7.46 3.46 -15.88
CA LEU A 418 8.17 3.26 -17.14
C LEU A 418 9.65 3.46 -16.84
N ASP A 419 10.42 2.37 -16.87
CA ASP A 419 11.85 2.47 -16.68
C ASP A 419 12.46 3.13 -17.94
N MET A 420 12.98 4.33 -17.77
CA MET A 420 13.47 5.16 -18.88
C MET A 420 14.75 4.60 -19.53
N GLN A 421 15.46 3.68 -18.88
CA GLN A 421 16.68 3.07 -19.40
C GLN A 421 16.37 1.87 -20.27
N THR A 422 15.63 0.93 -19.70
CA THR A 422 15.26 -0.34 -20.32
C THR A 422 14.10 -0.18 -21.29
N LYS A 423 13.37 0.94 -21.18
CA LYS A 423 12.10 1.22 -21.86
C LYS A 423 11.03 0.16 -21.55
N GLU A 424 11.20 -0.57 -20.44
CA GLU A 424 10.26 -1.55 -19.97
C GLU A 424 9.24 -0.89 -19.05
N MET A 425 7.97 -1.22 -19.27
CA MET A 425 6.93 -0.88 -18.30
C MET A 425 7.00 -1.90 -17.18
N VAL A 426 7.31 -1.45 -15.96
CA VAL A 426 7.40 -2.29 -14.77
C VAL A 426 6.17 -2.04 -13.92
N VAL A 427 5.50 -3.13 -13.54
CA VAL A 427 4.40 -3.09 -12.58
C VAL A 427 4.85 -3.71 -11.27
N THR A 428 4.47 -3.10 -10.16
CA THR A 428 4.87 -3.52 -8.82
C THR A 428 3.64 -3.76 -7.96
N GLY A 429 3.52 -4.96 -7.40
CA GLY A 429 2.41 -5.37 -6.54
C GLY A 429 2.88 -5.92 -5.20
N MET A 430 1.93 -6.27 -4.35
CA MET A 430 2.20 -6.79 -3.00
C MET A 430 2.81 -8.20 -3.02
N SER A 431 2.48 -9.00 -4.04
CA SER A 431 2.93 -10.38 -4.19
C SER A 431 2.77 -10.87 -5.63
N GLU A 432 3.29 -12.07 -5.92
CA GLU A 432 3.03 -12.76 -7.20
C GLU A 432 1.54 -13.06 -7.39
N LEU A 433 0.81 -13.44 -6.34
CA LEU A 433 -0.64 -13.70 -6.40
C LEU A 433 -1.40 -12.41 -6.75
N HIS A 434 -1.04 -11.28 -6.11
CA HIS A 434 -1.63 -9.99 -6.41
C HIS A 434 -1.44 -9.63 -7.90
N LEU A 435 -0.21 -9.73 -8.42
CA LEU A 435 0.07 -9.46 -9.83
C LEU A 435 -0.64 -10.44 -10.78
N GLN A 436 -0.78 -11.71 -10.38
CA GLN A 436 -1.53 -12.69 -11.16
C GLN A 436 -3.00 -12.30 -11.29
N ILE A 437 -3.65 -11.91 -10.19
CA ILE A 437 -5.05 -11.46 -10.20
C ILE A 437 -5.21 -10.21 -11.06
N ILE A 438 -4.28 -9.26 -10.98
CA ILE A 438 -4.30 -8.07 -11.87
C ILE A 438 -4.21 -8.48 -13.34
N ARG A 439 -3.34 -9.43 -13.69
CA ARG A 439 -3.24 -9.95 -15.06
C ARG A 439 -4.54 -10.59 -15.55
N GLU A 440 -5.19 -11.37 -14.69
CA GLU A 440 -6.50 -11.97 -14.98
C GLU A 440 -7.56 -10.88 -15.19
N ARG A 441 -7.57 -9.85 -14.34
CA ARG A 441 -8.45 -8.68 -14.44
C ARG A 441 -8.23 -7.91 -15.75
N LEU A 442 -6.98 -7.62 -16.14
CA LEU A 442 -6.64 -6.97 -17.41
C LEU A 442 -7.17 -7.76 -18.62
N LYS A 443 -7.01 -9.09 -18.60
CA LYS A 443 -7.52 -9.96 -19.67
C LYS A 443 -9.05 -9.97 -19.71
N ARG A 444 -9.71 -9.96 -18.55
CA ARG A 444 -11.17 -10.08 -18.44
C ARG A 444 -11.90 -8.76 -18.69
N ARG A 445 -11.55 -7.71 -17.95
CA ARG A 445 -12.20 -6.39 -17.95
C ARG A 445 -11.78 -5.55 -19.16
N ASP A 446 -10.49 -5.44 -19.42
CA ASP A 446 -9.95 -4.56 -20.47
C ASP A 446 -9.60 -5.28 -21.78
N LYS A 447 -9.72 -6.61 -21.81
CA LYS A 447 -9.38 -7.47 -22.96
C LYS A 447 -7.92 -7.32 -23.42
N VAL A 448 -7.01 -7.08 -22.47
CA VAL A 448 -5.58 -6.94 -22.72
C VAL A 448 -4.84 -8.16 -22.18
N GLU A 449 -4.18 -8.92 -23.06
CA GLU A 449 -3.26 -9.97 -22.64
C GLU A 449 -1.84 -9.44 -22.56
N VAL A 450 -1.16 -9.72 -21.45
CA VAL A 450 0.22 -9.29 -21.20
C VAL A 450 1.16 -10.49 -21.13
N GLU A 451 2.38 -10.27 -21.60
CA GLU A 451 3.55 -11.09 -21.28
C GLU A 451 4.30 -10.44 -20.12
N THR A 452 4.80 -11.27 -19.22
CA THR A 452 5.55 -10.83 -18.04
C THR A 452 6.96 -11.40 -18.09
N ARG A 453 7.96 -10.60 -17.70
CA ARG A 453 9.35 -11.02 -17.54
C ARG A 453 9.89 -10.45 -16.22
N GLU A 454 10.96 -11.06 -15.71
CA GLU A 454 11.70 -10.44 -14.61
C GLU A 454 12.23 -9.08 -15.06
N PRO A 455 12.02 -8.01 -14.27
CA PRO A 455 12.48 -6.68 -14.63
C PRO A 455 14.01 -6.64 -14.67
N LYS A 456 14.56 -5.92 -15.65
CA LYS A 456 16.01 -5.71 -15.72
C LYS A 456 16.48 -4.87 -14.53
N ILE A 457 17.66 -5.22 -14.02
CA ILE A 457 18.33 -4.42 -12.99
C ILE A 457 18.87 -3.13 -13.64
N PRO A 458 18.53 -1.94 -13.12
CA PRO A 458 18.95 -0.66 -13.68
C PRO A 458 20.40 -0.35 -13.30
N TYR A 459 21.37 -1.12 -13.79
CA TYR A 459 22.79 -0.85 -13.57
C TYR A 459 23.18 0.55 -14.08
N ARG A 460 24.28 1.08 -13.55
CA ARG A 460 24.87 2.36 -13.98
C ARG A 460 26.35 2.17 -14.30
N GLU A 461 26.94 3.11 -15.02
CA GLU A 461 28.38 3.13 -15.28
C GLU A 461 29.03 4.31 -14.55
N THR A 462 30.26 4.14 -14.10
CA THR A 462 31.06 5.24 -13.54
C THR A 462 32.55 5.01 -13.80
N ILE A 463 33.39 5.92 -13.31
CA ILE A 463 34.85 5.83 -13.38
C ILE A 463 35.45 5.82 -11.98
N GLN A 464 36.57 5.12 -11.80
CA GLN A 464 37.27 5.03 -10.50
C GLN A 464 38.58 5.81 -10.45
N ALA A 465 39.07 6.32 -11.58
CA ALA A 465 40.31 7.09 -11.66
C ALA A 465 40.16 8.33 -12.54
N ASN A 466 41.03 9.31 -12.33
CA ASN A 466 41.14 10.45 -13.23
C ASN A 466 41.76 10.01 -14.56
N ALA A 467 41.30 10.59 -15.66
CA ALA A 467 41.90 10.40 -16.97
C ALA A 467 41.81 11.69 -17.80
N GLU A 468 42.71 11.84 -18.76
CA GLU A 468 42.67 12.95 -19.71
C GLU A 468 42.91 12.44 -21.13
N GLY A 469 42.38 13.15 -22.11
CA GLY A 469 42.56 12.79 -23.50
C GLY A 469 41.76 13.66 -24.44
N MET A 470 41.74 13.27 -25.71
CA MET A 470 41.15 14.08 -26.77
C MET A 470 40.55 13.23 -27.87
N TYR A 471 39.67 13.86 -28.65
CA TYR A 471 39.24 13.30 -29.92
C TYR A 471 39.15 14.41 -30.98
N ARG A 472 39.66 14.10 -32.17
CA ARG A 472 39.56 14.95 -33.36
C ARG A 472 38.63 14.28 -34.36
N HIS A 473 37.44 14.84 -34.52
CA HIS A 473 36.53 14.50 -35.61
C HIS A 473 36.96 15.26 -36.87
N LYS A 474 37.49 14.56 -37.88
CA LYS A 474 37.81 15.12 -39.20
C LYS A 474 37.27 14.19 -40.28
N LYS A 475 36.26 14.65 -41.03
CA LYS A 475 35.68 13.90 -42.15
C LYS A 475 35.60 14.77 -43.40
N GLN A 476 36.20 14.30 -44.49
CA GLN A 476 36.02 14.85 -45.83
C GLN A 476 35.20 13.85 -46.64
N THR A 477 33.88 13.99 -46.61
CA THR A 477 32.99 13.39 -47.61
C THR A 477 32.74 14.41 -48.71
N GLY A 478 32.37 13.99 -49.93
CA GLY A 478 32.21 14.85 -51.12
C GLY A 478 31.18 16.01 -51.04
N GLY A 479 30.73 16.39 -49.83
CA GLY A 479 29.98 17.60 -49.51
C GLY A 479 30.74 18.49 -48.50
N ARG A 480 30.03 19.17 -47.60
CA ARG A 480 30.62 20.08 -46.60
C ARG A 480 31.50 19.31 -45.61
N GLY A 481 32.75 19.76 -45.42
CA GLY A 481 33.70 19.13 -44.49
C GLY A 481 33.22 19.21 -43.04
N GLN A 482 33.68 18.27 -42.22
CA GLN A 482 33.40 18.25 -40.78
C GLN A 482 34.70 18.29 -39.99
N PHE A 483 34.82 19.25 -39.07
CA PHE A 483 35.96 19.39 -38.17
C PHE A 483 35.54 19.79 -36.74
N GLY A 484 35.99 19.04 -35.75
CA GLY A 484 35.88 19.41 -34.34
C GLY A 484 36.90 18.65 -33.52
N GLU A 485 37.61 19.33 -32.63
CA GLU A 485 38.58 18.71 -31.72
C GLU A 485 38.29 19.17 -30.30
N VAL A 486 38.13 18.20 -29.39
CA VAL A 486 37.78 18.44 -27.98
C VAL A 486 38.77 17.67 -27.09
N HIS A 487 39.37 18.36 -26.12
CA HIS A 487 40.27 17.79 -25.12
C HIS A 487 39.59 17.87 -23.76
N ILE A 488 39.53 16.75 -23.04
CA ILE A 488 38.82 16.64 -21.77
C ILE A 488 39.70 16.05 -20.68
N ARG A 489 39.37 16.39 -19.44
CA ARG A 489 39.76 15.64 -18.24
C ARG A 489 38.52 15.13 -17.55
N MET A 490 38.58 13.91 -17.05
CA MET A 490 37.52 13.24 -16.34
C MET A 490 37.94 12.95 -14.90
N PHE A 491 37.02 13.18 -13.98
CA PHE A 491 37.23 12.96 -12.55
C PHE A 491 36.05 12.17 -11.97
N PRO A 492 36.30 11.15 -11.12
CA PRO A 492 35.25 10.53 -10.32
C PRO A 492 34.61 11.58 -9.41
N MET A 493 33.28 11.57 -9.32
CA MET A 493 32.54 12.52 -8.49
C MET A 493 31.82 11.76 -7.37
N PRO A 494 32.12 12.03 -6.08
CA PRO A 494 31.36 11.46 -4.97
C PRO A 494 29.88 11.87 -5.03
N MET A 495 29.00 11.05 -4.43
CA MET A 495 27.60 11.42 -4.23
C MET A 495 27.46 12.52 -3.16
N ASN A 496 26.35 13.28 -3.21
CA ASN A 496 25.99 14.33 -2.24
C ASN A 496 27.01 15.46 -2.09
N VAL A 497 27.72 15.78 -3.18
CA VAL A 497 28.70 16.86 -3.20
C VAL A 497 28.00 18.21 -3.38
N ASN A 498 28.34 19.19 -2.54
CA ASN A 498 28.01 20.59 -2.82
C ASN A 498 28.87 21.08 -4.00
N VAL A 499 28.23 21.29 -5.15
CA VAL A 499 28.90 21.63 -6.40
C VAL A 499 29.65 22.96 -6.30
N GLU A 500 29.12 23.94 -5.58
CA GLU A 500 29.75 25.26 -5.41
C GLU A 500 31.07 25.16 -4.63
N GLU A 501 31.14 24.23 -3.68
CA GLU A 501 32.34 23.98 -2.87
C GLU A 501 33.35 23.08 -3.59
N TRP A 502 32.90 22.25 -4.52
CA TRP A 502 33.74 21.28 -5.23
C TRP A 502 34.31 21.84 -6.54
N ALA A 503 33.50 22.59 -7.28
CA ALA A 503 33.87 23.23 -8.53
C ALA A 503 34.49 24.62 -8.28
N THR A 504 35.70 24.63 -7.70
CA THR A 504 36.40 25.87 -7.36
C THR A 504 37.51 26.20 -8.33
N LYS A 505 37.91 27.48 -8.39
CA LYS A 505 39.09 27.90 -9.16
C LYS A 505 40.41 27.29 -8.68
N ALA A 506 40.46 26.77 -7.45
CA ALA A 506 41.61 26.02 -6.95
C ALA A 506 41.74 24.66 -7.65
N ARG A 507 40.60 24.04 -8.00
CA ARG A 507 40.53 22.75 -8.70
C ARG A 507 40.57 22.92 -10.21
N PHE A 508 39.91 23.95 -10.73
CA PHE A 508 39.79 24.26 -12.15
C PHE A 508 40.26 25.70 -12.41
N SER A 509 41.57 25.87 -12.63
CA SER A 509 42.23 27.19 -12.68
C SER A 509 41.66 28.14 -13.74
N SER A 510 41.11 27.59 -14.82
CA SER A 510 40.59 28.35 -15.97
C SER A 510 39.07 28.25 -16.12
N MET A 511 38.37 27.81 -15.06
CA MET A 511 36.92 27.65 -15.05
C MET A 511 36.19 28.96 -15.37
N LYS A 512 35.28 28.86 -16.33
CA LYS A 512 34.39 29.93 -16.77
C LYS A 512 32.95 29.67 -16.36
N ASP A 513 32.48 28.47 -16.62
CA ASP A 513 31.09 28.06 -16.41
C ASP A 513 31.01 26.60 -15.98
N THR A 514 29.91 26.25 -15.31
CA THR A 514 29.66 24.90 -14.78
C THR A 514 28.20 24.53 -14.96
N HIS A 515 27.95 23.31 -15.42
CA HIS A 515 26.60 22.77 -15.56
C HIS A 515 26.51 21.48 -14.78
N TYR A 516 25.58 21.44 -13.82
CA TYR A 516 25.36 20.27 -12.98
C TYR A 516 24.02 19.60 -13.34
N ASP A 517 24.08 18.30 -13.58
CA ASP A 517 22.92 17.43 -13.70
C ASP A 517 22.80 16.59 -12.43
N GLU A 518 21.83 16.95 -11.59
CA GLU A 518 21.55 16.31 -10.31
C GLU A 518 21.12 14.85 -10.47
N ALA A 519 20.38 14.53 -11.55
CA ALA A 519 19.80 13.19 -11.73
C ALA A 519 20.87 12.11 -11.98
N ASN A 520 22.01 12.48 -12.58
CA ASN A 520 23.14 11.58 -12.84
C ASN A 520 24.39 11.95 -12.03
N ASN A 521 24.30 12.94 -11.12
CA ASN A 521 25.46 13.51 -10.42
C ASN A 521 26.62 13.78 -11.41
N PHE A 522 26.32 14.52 -12.47
CA PHE A 522 27.24 14.82 -13.55
C PHE A 522 27.58 16.31 -13.58
N LEU A 523 28.87 16.63 -13.55
CA LEU A 523 29.36 18.00 -13.59
C LEU A 523 30.18 18.27 -14.85
N TRP A 524 29.72 19.20 -15.65
CA TRP A 524 30.41 19.69 -16.83
C TRP A 524 31.06 21.06 -16.54
N VAL A 525 32.38 21.19 -16.78
CA VAL A 525 33.17 22.39 -16.50
C VAL A 525 33.79 22.93 -17.78
N ASP A 526 33.42 24.16 -18.16
CA ASP A 526 34.07 24.90 -19.25
C ASP A 526 35.31 25.64 -18.72
N SER A 527 36.49 25.21 -19.19
CA SER A 527 37.77 25.87 -18.91
C SER A 527 38.49 26.33 -20.19
N VAL A 528 37.78 26.45 -21.32
CA VAL A 528 38.39 26.78 -22.62
C VAL A 528 38.84 28.23 -22.66
N VAL A 529 40.14 28.49 -22.87
CA VAL A 529 40.70 29.84 -23.03
C VAL A 529 41.02 30.17 -24.50
N GLY A 530 41.12 31.47 -24.82
CA GLY A 530 41.60 31.94 -26.13
C GLY A 530 40.67 31.71 -27.33
N GLY A 531 39.41 31.32 -27.11
CA GLY A 531 38.44 31.13 -28.20
C GLY A 531 38.75 29.95 -29.13
N THR A 532 39.52 28.98 -28.64
CA THR A 532 39.94 27.80 -29.41
C THR A 532 38.76 26.91 -29.82
N ILE A 533 37.71 26.89 -29.01
CA ILE A 533 36.34 26.51 -29.37
C ILE A 533 35.45 27.77 -29.31
N PRO A 534 34.80 28.16 -30.42
CA PRO A 534 33.80 29.22 -30.42
C PRO A 534 32.65 28.94 -29.45
N SER A 535 32.20 29.95 -28.70
CA SER A 535 31.18 29.80 -27.65
C SER A 535 29.84 29.25 -28.16
N ASN A 536 29.49 29.53 -29.42
CA ASN A 536 28.28 29.00 -30.06
C ASN A 536 28.32 27.46 -30.25
N PHE A 537 29.48 26.81 -30.19
CA PHE A 537 29.59 25.35 -30.27
C PHE A 537 29.61 24.65 -28.91
N MET A 538 29.73 25.39 -27.80
CA MET A 538 29.75 24.81 -26.45
C MET A 538 28.45 24.05 -26.08
N PRO A 539 27.24 24.54 -26.42
CA PRO A 539 26.02 23.75 -26.23
C PRO A 539 26.02 22.42 -26.99
N ALA A 540 26.69 22.35 -28.14
CA ALA A 540 26.81 21.10 -28.91
C ALA A 540 27.80 20.12 -28.26
N VAL A 541 28.87 20.62 -27.66
CA VAL A 541 29.82 19.82 -26.85
C VAL A 541 29.09 19.20 -25.66
N GLU A 542 28.35 20.01 -24.89
CA GLU A 542 27.55 19.53 -23.76
C GLU A 542 26.52 18.48 -24.19
N LYS A 543 25.80 18.74 -25.29
CA LYS A 543 24.87 17.76 -25.88
C LYS A 543 25.57 16.45 -26.26
N GLY A 544 26.82 16.51 -26.70
CA GLY A 544 27.64 15.33 -27.00
C GLY A 544 27.94 14.48 -25.76
N PHE A 545 28.20 15.13 -24.62
CA PHE A 545 28.34 14.46 -23.33
C PHE A 545 27.02 13.88 -22.84
N ARG A 546 25.93 14.65 -22.83
CA ARG A 546 24.61 14.17 -22.41
C ARG A 546 24.14 12.95 -23.20
N ASP A 547 24.31 12.97 -24.52
CA ASP A 547 24.02 11.81 -25.38
C ASP A 547 24.85 10.58 -25.00
N ARG A 548 26.08 10.77 -24.51
CA ARG A 548 26.96 9.68 -24.08
C ARG A 548 26.62 9.17 -22.68
N LEU A 549 26.24 10.06 -21.76
CA LEU A 549 25.75 9.68 -20.44
C LEU A 549 24.56 8.73 -20.56
N GLU A 550 23.66 8.97 -21.50
CA GLU A 550 22.46 8.15 -21.72
C GLU A 550 22.75 6.78 -22.37
N ARG A 551 23.75 6.70 -23.26
CA ARG A 551 24.07 5.47 -23.99
C ARG A 551 25.11 4.57 -23.32
N GLY A 552 25.76 5.03 -22.27
CA GLY A 552 26.88 4.31 -21.67
C GLY A 552 28.11 4.18 -22.57
N VAL A 553 29.12 3.50 -22.03
CA VAL A 553 30.44 3.30 -22.63
C VAL A 553 30.86 1.83 -22.58
N ILE A 554 30.63 1.12 -21.48
CA ILE A 554 31.11 -0.26 -21.29
C ILE A 554 30.04 -1.33 -21.54
N ALA A 555 28.81 -1.13 -21.07
CA ALA A 555 27.72 -2.11 -21.17
C ALA A 555 26.39 -1.47 -21.58
N GLY A 556 26.41 -0.21 -22.01
CA GLY A 556 25.22 0.50 -22.50
C GLY A 556 24.34 1.09 -21.40
N TYR A 557 24.83 1.13 -20.15
CA TYR A 557 24.07 1.67 -19.02
C TYR A 557 24.35 3.16 -18.81
N LYS A 558 23.42 3.87 -18.17
CA LYS A 558 23.61 5.31 -17.94
C LYS A 558 24.84 5.57 -17.07
N VAL A 559 25.62 6.56 -17.47
CA VAL A 559 26.79 7.00 -16.71
C VAL A 559 26.35 7.95 -15.59
N GLN A 560 26.91 7.78 -14.39
CA GLN A 560 26.70 8.68 -13.26
C GLN A 560 27.99 8.90 -12.47
N ASN A 561 27.99 9.90 -11.57
CA ASN A 561 29.10 10.19 -10.67
C ASN A 561 30.39 10.58 -11.41
N VAL A 562 30.29 11.43 -12.43
CA VAL A 562 31.42 11.84 -13.28
C VAL A 562 31.46 13.36 -13.45
N CYS A 563 32.65 13.94 -13.32
CA CYS A 563 32.92 15.30 -13.73
C CYS A 563 33.77 15.31 -15.01
N VAL A 564 33.42 16.18 -15.97
CA VAL A 564 34.16 16.42 -17.21
C VAL A 564 34.57 17.88 -17.28
N GLU A 565 35.86 18.14 -17.43
CA GLU A 565 36.44 19.44 -17.74
C GLU A 565 36.87 19.47 -19.21
N VAL A 566 36.40 20.42 -20.01
CA VAL A 566 37.05 20.73 -21.31
C VAL A 566 37.96 21.92 -21.09
N HIS A 567 39.24 21.70 -21.32
CA HIS A 567 40.27 22.72 -21.14
C HIS A 567 40.82 23.22 -22.48
N PHE A 568 40.59 22.49 -23.58
CA PHE A 568 41.12 22.86 -24.90
C PHE A 568 40.32 22.25 -26.06
N GLY A 569 40.45 22.83 -27.25
CA GLY A 569 39.92 22.28 -28.48
C GLY A 569 40.47 22.97 -29.72
N LYS A 570 40.03 22.56 -30.90
CA LYS A 570 40.33 23.26 -32.16
C LYS A 570 39.11 23.30 -33.04
N HIS A 571 38.94 24.41 -33.75
CA HIS A 571 37.95 24.58 -34.80
C HIS A 571 38.62 24.90 -36.14
N HIS A 572 37.87 24.72 -37.22
CA HIS A 572 38.22 25.15 -38.57
C HIS A 572 37.14 26.12 -39.06
N ALA A 573 37.53 27.23 -39.66
CA ALA A 573 36.60 28.32 -39.99
C ALA A 573 35.43 27.90 -40.90
N VAL A 574 35.64 26.89 -41.76
CA VAL A 574 34.65 26.45 -42.76
C VAL A 574 34.03 25.08 -42.41
N ASP A 575 34.83 24.18 -41.87
CA ASP A 575 34.43 22.78 -41.67
C ASP A 575 33.87 22.50 -40.27
N SER A 576 34.01 23.44 -39.33
CA SER A 576 33.39 23.28 -38.01
C SER A 576 31.89 23.51 -38.03
N SER A 577 31.19 22.63 -37.34
CA SER A 577 29.74 22.66 -37.17
C SER A 577 29.36 22.10 -35.80
N GLU A 578 28.15 22.40 -35.34
CA GLU A 578 27.60 21.85 -34.09
C GLU A 578 27.64 20.32 -34.09
N GLN A 579 27.26 19.68 -35.19
CA GLN A 579 27.29 18.21 -35.29
C GLN A 579 28.71 17.64 -35.18
N ALA A 580 29.71 18.33 -35.72
CA ALA A 580 31.11 17.91 -35.63
C ALA A 580 31.62 17.99 -34.17
N PHE A 581 31.32 19.08 -33.46
CA PHE A 581 31.70 19.23 -32.05
C PHE A 581 30.91 18.30 -31.12
N LYS A 582 29.62 18.07 -31.39
CA LYS A 582 28.82 17.07 -30.67
C LYS A 582 29.42 15.66 -30.80
N THR A 583 29.80 15.27 -32.02
CA THR A 583 30.44 13.98 -32.28
C THR A 583 31.81 13.91 -31.61
N ALA A 584 32.60 14.97 -31.71
CA ALA A 584 33.92 15.03 -31.11
C ALA A 584 33.88 14.90 -29.58
N ALA A 585 32.95 15.59 -28.93
CA ALA A 585 32.74 15.51 -27.49
C ALA A 585 32.28 14.11 -27.05
N SER A 586 31.31 13.51 -27.76
CA SER A 586 30.82 12.17 -27.45
C SER A 586 31.92 11.10 -27.55
N MET A 587 32.78 11.19 -28.56
CA MET A 587 33.90 10.27 -28.75
C MET A 587 35.07 10.54 -27.79
N ALA A 588 35.36 11.81 -27.49
CA ALA A 588 36.35 12.17 -26.45
C ALA A 588 35.92 11.58 -25.09
N PHE A 589 34.64 11.74 -24.73
CA PHE A 589 34.06 11.16 -23.52
C PHE A 589 34.28 9.64 -23.49
N ARG A 590 33.87 8.91 -24.54
CA ARG A 590 34.04 7.45 -24.63
C ARG A 590 35.50 7.03 -24.41
N ASN A 591 36.43 7.66 -25.14
CA ASN A 591 37.84 7.28 -25.13
C ASN A 591 38.51 7.53 -23.77
N VAL A 592 38.20 8.67 -23.13
CA VAL A 592 38.78 9.01 -21.83
C VAL A 592 38.13 8.19 -20.72
N PHE A 593 36.83 7.91 -20.80
CA PHE A 593 36.12 7.06 -19.85
C PHE A 593 36.71 5.63 -19.80
N GLN A 594 37.08 5.07 -20.95
CA GLN A 594 37.73 3.75 -21.02
C GLN A 594 39.11 3.71 -20.33
N GLN A 595 39.80 4.86 -20.24
CA GLN A 595 41.10 4.98 -19.58
C GLN A 595 40.96 5.25 -18.07
N ALA A 596 39.77 5.67 -17.63
CA ALA A 596 39.48 6.14 -16.28
C ALA A 596 39.11 5.02 -15.28
N LYS A 597 39.52 3.78 -15.54
CA LYS A 597 39.11 2.57 -14.79
C LYS A 597 37.58 2.48 -14.66
N PRO A 598 36.85 2.19 -15.76
CA PRO A 598 35.40 2.15 -15.75
C PRO A 598 34.86 1.02 -14.88
N ALA A 599 33.73 1.28 -14.21
CA ALA A 599 33.07 0.33 -13.32
C ALA A 599 31.56 0.35 -13.51
N LEU A 600 30.91 -0.78 -13.24
CA LEU A 600 29.47 -0.85 -13.11
C LEU A 600 29.06 -0.55 -11.68
N LEU A 601 27.88 0.06 -11.53
CA LEU A 601 27.21 0.25 -10.26
C LEU A 601 25.89 -0.52 -10.27
N GLU A 602 25.58 -1.19 -9.16
CA GLU A 602 24.31 -1.87 -8.93
C GLU A 602 23.48 -1.13 -7.87
N PRO A 603 22.13 -1.16 -7.97
CA PRO A 603 21.27 -0.59 -6.95
C PRO A 603 21.30 -1.46 -5.70
N ILE A 604 21.67 -0.85 -4.59
CA ILE A 604 21.57 -1.41 -3.24
C ILE A 604 20.24 -0.97 -2.65
N VAL A 605 19.53 -1.94 -2.08
CA VAL A 605 18.29 -1.70 -1.37
C VAL A 605 18.44 -1.97 0.11
N ARG A 606 17.79 -1.15 0.92
CA ARG A 606 17.55 -1.43 2.32
C ARG A 606 16.35 -2.37 2.40
N ILE A 607 16.57 -3.55 2.96
CA ILE A 607 15.53 -4.55 3.21
C ILE A 607 15.26 -4.67 4.71
N GLU A 608 13.99 -4.67 5.09
CA GLU A 608 13.54 -4.89 6.46
C GLU A 608 12.73 -6.18 6.48
N VAL A 609 13.23 -7.22 7.14
CA VAL A 609 12.63 -8.57 7.16
C VAL A 609 12.11 -8.88 8.55
N THR A 610 10.80 -8.91 8.72
CA THR A 610 10.16 -9.29 9.99
C THR A 610 9.84 -10.77 9.99
N VAL A 611 10.36 -11.50 10.97
CA VAL A 611 10.22 -12.96 11.10
C VAL A 611 10.05 -13.38 12.56
N PRO A 612 9.55 -14.61 12.83
CA PRO A 612 9.64 -15.20 14.17
C PRO A 612 11.08 -15.25 14.66
N THR A 613 11.28 -15.06 15.96
CA THR A 613 12.59 -14.99 16.61
C THR A 613 13.43 -16.24 16.33
N ALA A 614 12.77 -17.41 16.20
CA ALA A 614 13.42 -18.67 15.86
C ALA A 614 14.10 -18.68 14.47
N ASN A 615 13.61 -17.87 13.52
CA ASN A 615 14.10 -17.82 12.14
C ASN A 615 15.15 -16.73 11.90
N VAL A 616 15.46 -15.90 12.89
CA VAL A 616 16.41 -14.77 12.73
C VAL A 616 17.80 -15.24 12.30
N GLY A 617 18.27 -16.37 12.83
CA GLY A 617 19.54 -16.97 12.43
C GLY A 617 19.56 -17.35 10.94
N ASP A 618 18.47 -17.95 10.44
CA ASP A 618 18.35 -18.36 9.05
C ASP A 618 18.33 -17.14 8.11
N ILE A 619 17.62 -16.06 8.50
CA ILE A 619 17.59 -14.80 7.73
C ILE A 619 18.97 -14.15 7.68
N ASN A 620 19.71 -14.11 8.79
CA ASN A 620 21.07 -13.56 8.79
C ASN A 620 22.01 -14.35 7.87
N SER A 621 21.87 -15.69 7.84
CA SER A 621 22.63 -16.55 6.94
C SER A 621 22.24 -16.33 5.48
N ASP A 622 20.94 -16.24 5.17
CA ASP A 622 20.46 -16.00 3.81
C ASP A 622 20.88 -14.63 3.28
N MET A 623 20.76 -13.56 4.10
CA MET A 623 21.23 -12.21 3.75
C MET A 623 22.72 -12.20 3.44
N SER A 624 23.54 -12.86 4.28
CA SER A 624 24.98 -12.96 4.04
C SER A 624 25.30 -13.71 2.74
N GLY A 625 24.54 -14.77 2.42
CA GLY A 625 24.65 -15.51 1.16
C GLY A 625 24.29 -14.67 -0.08
N ARG A 626 23.38 -13.71 0.08
CA ARG A 626 22.91 -12.78 -0.97
C ARG A 626 23.76 -11.52 -1.10
N ARG A 627 25.01 -11.53 -0.61
CA ARG A 627 25.88 -10.33 -0.57
C ARG A 627 25.27 -9.17 0.23
N GLY A 628 24.32 -9.46 1.10
CA GLY A 628 23.69 -8.50 1.98
C GLY A 628 24.54 -8.25 3.23
N ARG A 629 24.44 -7.04 3.76
CA ARG A 629 25.04 -6.60 5.01
C ARG A 629 23.94 -6.28 6.01
N VAL A 630 23.84 -7.08 7.06
CA VAL A 630 22.93 -6.80 8.19
C VAL A 630 23.41 -5.55 8.93
N LEU A 631 22.51 -4.58 9.12
CA LEU A 631 22.76 -3.31 9.79
C LEU A 631 22.33 -3.36 11.25
N SER A 632 21.09 -3.77 11.49
CA SER A 632 20.49 -3.82 12.82
C SER A 632 19.40 -4.90 12.91
N MET A 633 19.00 -5.19 14.15
CA MET A 633 17.86 -6.05 14.45
C MET A 633 17.01 -5.36 15.51
N ASP A 634 15.73 -5.17 15.20
CA ASP A 634 14.77 -4.49 16.07
C ASP A 634 13.67 -5.46 16.52
N SER A 635 13.17 -5.27 17.74
CA SER A 635 12.00 -6.02 18.21
C SER A 635 10.74 -5.47 17.55
N ALA A 636 9.94 -6.34 16.92
CA ALA A 636 8.66 -5.98 16.30
C ALA A 636 7.46 -6.21 17.25
N GLY A 637 7.73 -6.64 18.49
CA GLY A 637 6.72 -7.02 19.49
C GLY A 637 6.28 -8.49 19.37
N GLY A 638 5.89 -9.07 20.50
CA GLY A 638 5.55 -10.50 20.58
C GLY A 638 6.76 -11.40 20.30
N ASP A 639 6.57 -12.41 19.45
CA ASP A 639 7.60 -13.38 19.04
C ASP A 639 8.39 -12.96 17.78
N LEU A 640 8.18 -11.74 17.28
CA LEU A 640 8.74 -11.27 16.01
C LEU A 640 9.95 -10.33 16.19
N GLN A 641 10.92 -10.48 15.30
CA GLN A 641 12.06 -9.57 15.13
C GLN A 641 12.15 -9.09 13.69
N THR A 642 12.58 -7.85 13.50
CA THR A 642 12.87 -7.25 12.20
C THR A 642 14.37 -7.18 11.99
N VAL A 643 14.87 -7.85 10.96
CA VAL A 643 16.26 -7.77 10.50
C VAL A 643 16.36 -6.70 9.42
N ILE A 644 17.18 -5.67 9.65
CA ILE A 644 17.42 -4.60 8.68
C ILE A 644 18.78 -4.84 8.02
N ALA A 645 18.80 -4.91 6.70
CA ALA A 645 20.01 -5.17 5.92
C ALA A 645 20.07 -4.29 4.66
N GLU A 646 21.28 -4.09 4.13
CA GLU A 646 21.50 -3.56 2.79
C GLU A 646 21.92 -4.69 1.87
N VAL A 647 21.25 -4.85 0.73
CA VAL A 647 21.46 -5.97 -0.18
C VAL A 647 21.32 -5.50 -1.63
N PRO A 648 22.12 -6.04 -2.57
CA PRO A 648 21.92 -5.73 -3.98
C PRO A 648 20.55 -6.17 -4.48
N LEU A 649 19.83 -5.30 -5.19
CA LEU A 649 18.48 -5.59 -5.69
C LEU A 649 18.42 -6.89 -6.50
N ALA A 650 19.47 -7.15 -7.29
CA ALA A 650 19.60 -8.34 -8.12
C ALA A 650 19.46 -9.67 -7.34
N GLU A 651 19.82 -9.67 -6.06
CA GLU A 651 19.84 -10.85 -5.20
C GLU A 651 18.49 -11.09 -4.49
N VAL A 652 17.60 -10.09 -4.49
CA VAL A 652 16.34 -10.10 -3.75
C VAL A 652 15.10 -9.90 -4.62
N THR A 653 15.25 -9.91 -5.95
CA THR A 653 14.13 -9.83 -6.91
C THR A 653 13.04 -10.88 -6.66
N THR A 654 13.42 -12.08 -6.20
CA THR A 654 12.51 -13.20 -5.91
C THR A 654 12.48 -13.55 -4.43
N TYR A 655 12.85 -12.61 -3.55
CA TYR A 655 13.07 -12.89 -2.13
C TYR A 655 11.83 -13.42 -1.40
N ALA A 656 10.63 -12.99 -1.81
CA ALA A 656 9.35 -13.48 -1.24
C ALA A 656 9.26 -15.02 -1.17
N ARG A 657 9.70 -15.73 -2.23
CA ARG A 657 9.66 -17.21 -2.25
C ARG A 657 10.62 -17.82 -1.24
N SER A 658 11.83 -17.26 -1.15
CA SER A 658 12.86 -17.72 -0.22
C SER A 658 12.43 -17.47 1.22
N LEU A 659 11.93 -16.26 1.52
CA LEU A 659 11.45 -15.90 2.85
C LEU A 659 10.29 -16.80 3.31
N SER A 660 9.32 -17.05 2.42
CA SER A 660 8.19 -17.94 2.75
C SER A 660 8.67 -19.35 3.08
N SER A 661 9.63 -19.88 2.31
CA SER A 661 10.24 -21.19 2.58
C SER A 661 11.00 -21.25 3.91
N ILE A 662 11.75 -20.20 4.26
CA ILE A 662 12.53 -20.15 5.52
C ILE A 662 11.59 -20.07 6.73
N THR A 663 10.51 -19.30 6.62
CA THR A 663 9.65 -18.93 7.77
C THR A 663 8.36 -19.73 7.87
N GLY A 664 8.12 -20.67 6.95
CA GLY A 664 6.83 -21.34 6.81
C GLY A 664 5.68 -20.37 6.52
N GLY A 665 5.96 -19.30 5.76
CA GLY A 665 4.99 -18.26 5.38
C GLY A 665 4.69 -17.21 6.44
N ARG A 666 5.42 -17.21 7.57
CA ARG A 666 5.20 -16.25 8.68
C ARG A 666 6.03 -14.97 8.59
N GLY A 667 6.99 -14.92 7.67
CA GLY A 667 7.84 -13.75 7.44
C GLY A 667 7.22 -12.73 6.49
N SER A 668 7.53 -11.46 6.71
CA SER A 668 7.25 -10.36 5.78
C SER A 668 8.49 -9.52 5.56
N TYR A 669 8.56 -8.81 4.44
CA TYR A 669 9.66 -7.89 4.18
C TYR A 669 9.22 -6.62 3.47
N ALA A 670 10.00 -5.55 3.63
CA ALA A 670 9.90 -4.31 2.88
C ALA A 670 11.27 -3.98 2.24
N ILE A 671 11.27 -3.38 1.05
CA ILE A 671 12.47 -2.97 0.31
C ILE A 671 12.38 -1.49 -0.03
N GLU A 672 13.43 -0.74 0.24
CA GLU A 672 13.56 0.65 -0.20
C GLU A 672 14.90 0.86 -0.91
N PHE A 673 14.92 1.70 -1.94
CA PHE A 673 16.18 2.06 -2.58
C PHE A 673 17.09 2.81 -1.58
N SER A 674 18.33 2.36 -1.43
CA SER A 674 19.33 3.03 -0.59
C SER A 674 20.26 3.90 -1.45
N HIS A 675 21.07 3.26 -2.29
CA HIS A 675 22.06 3.94 -3.13
C HIS A 675 22.56 3.02 -4.26
N TYR A 676 23.51 3.48 -5.06
CA TYR A 676 24.26 2.65 -6.00
C TYR A 676 25.65 2.35 -5.46
N ASP A 677 26.09 1.10 -5.54
CA ASP A 677 27.44 0.67 -5.13
C ASP A 677 28.16 -0.08 -6.26
N ILE A 678 29.48 -0.22 -6.16
CA ILE A 678 30.34 -0.84 -7.18
C ILE A 678 30.03 -2.33 -7.28
N VAL A 679 29.75 -2.77 -8.52
CA VAL A 679 29.55 -4.18 -8.83
C VAL A 679 30.87 -4.94 -8.62
N PRO A 680 30.88 -6.08 -7.92
CA PRO A 680 32.06 -6.93 -7.79
C PRO A 680 32.64 -7.34 -9.16
N GLY A 681 33.97 -7.39 -9.27
CA GLY A 681 34.65 -7.54 -10.57
C GLY A 681 34.26 -8.79 -11.37
N ASN A 682 33.94 -9.90 -10.70
CA ASN A 682 33.44 -11.13 -11.35
C ASN A 682 32.04 -10.92 -11.96
N VAL A 683 31.12 -10.30 -11.20
CA VAL A 683 29.76 -10.02 -11.65
C VAL A 683 29.75 -8.98 -12.77
N GLN A 684 30.62 -7.96 -12.67
CA GLN A 684 30.78 -6.94 -13.70
C GLN A 684 31.18 -7.55 -15.05
N GLN A 685 32.12 -8.50 -15.07
CA GLN A 685 32.55 -9.16 -16.30
C GLN A 685 31.41 -9.93 -16.97
N GLU A 686 30.58 -10.64 -16.19
CA GLU A 686 29.42 -11.36 -16.71
C GLU A 686 28.37 -10.42 -17.32
N ILE A 687 28.10 -9.28 -16.67
CA ILE A 687 27.14 -8.28 -17.17
C ILE A 687 27.63 -7.67 -18.48
N ILE A 688 28.92 -7.29 -18.56
CA ILE A 688 29.51 -6.71 -19.77
C ILE A 688 29.44 -7.72 -20.93
N ALA A 689 29.78 -8.99 -20.68
CA ALA A 689 29.72 -10.04 -21.71
C ALA A 689 28.29 -10.22 -22.26
N LYS A 690 27.27 -10.23 -21.37
CA LYS A 690 25.86 -10.31 -21.78
C LYS A 690 25.40 -9.09 -22.58
N ALA A 691 25.90 -7.90 -22.26
CA ALA A 691 25.56 -6.68 -23.00
C ALA A 691 26.15 -6.69 -24.42
N GLN A 692 27.40 -7.14 -24.58
CA GLN A 692 28.07 -7.21 -25.88
C GLN A 692 27.38 -8.18 -26.86
N VAL A 693 26.97 -9.37 -26.38
CA VAL A 693 26.24 -10.34 -27.21
C VAL A 693 24.92 -9.77 -27.74
N LYS A 694 24.23 -8.95 -26.94
CA LYS A 694 22.98 -8.30 -27.36
C LYS A 694 23.19 -7.21 -28.42
N GLU A 695 24.26 -6.44 -28.31
CA GLU A 695 24.59 -5.41 -29.31
C GLU A 695 24.90 -6.07 -30.67
N GLU A 696 25.58 -7.24 -30.67
CA GLU A 696 25.85 -8.03 -31.87
C GLU A 696 24.60 -8.72 -32.48
N GLU A 697 23.56 -8.98 -31.69
CA GLU A 697 22.28 -9.55 -32.18
C GLU A 697 21.31 -8.49 -32.71
N GLU A 698 21.46 -7.23 -32.29
CA GLU A 698 20.61 -6.09 -32.68
C GLU A 698 21.17 -5.27 -33.86
N GLU A 699 22.48 -5.36 -34.17
CA GLU A 699 23.12 -4.86 -35.40
C GLU A 699 22.98 -5.83 -36.58
#